data_AF-A0A8T7MNU8-F1
#
_entry.id   AF-A0A8T7MNU8-F1
#
_cell.length_a   1.000
_cell.length_b   1.000
_cell.length_c   1.000
_cell.angle_alpha   90.00
_cell.angle_beta   90.00
_cell.angle_gamma   90.00
#
_symmetry.space_group_name_H-M   'P 1'
#
loop_
_entity.id
_entity.type
_entity.pdbx_description
1 polymer ?
#
loop_
_entity_poly.entity_id
_entity_poly.type
_entity_poly.pdbx_seq_one_letter_code
_entity_poly.pdbx_strand_id
1 'polypeptide(L)'
;GYAFSPAVSGTNTAIDSNPNATTGLTPPITLVAGQNEPTIDAGLWQPASLGDLVWLDTNQNGIQDVGETGVAGVVVTLFDSAGNQIAVTTTNASGNYLFTNLTPGTYSIGFTPPTGYIFSPAGQGGNPTTDSNPNINTGRTGLINLAAGQNDLTVDAGIFPSSALASLGDFVWLDANHNGIQDPGEVGVPNVLVTLYDGSGQQIAQVPTDGTGHYQFTNLRPGQYAVNFTAPAGYNFTSQGQGGNPALDSNADFNTGSTPLVTLVAGQNDPTIDAGLWQPASLGDFVWNDTNRNGIQDAGETGIANVVVYLYRSDGTLLATTTTDSNGYYLFTNLVPGSYYVVFTPPAGYIISPPNQGGDLTKDSNPNSNGQTTTITLVSGENNLTLDAGMSLQPNSGGSGNPAPITTPPAFNPPSGTPTQTVTTTPEPGTETPPVPIVTPTPEPDSGSSGVTRTVPYILKVADRETVYSGQVVKFTITVVNPSNTEATNVVVTDNVPDKLVVKGATTSQGNVTVKGQNVTVDIGTLAPGATVTIVVTTQARDGIVGSVSNTATLSGEQDGILFTQSGDTTAVATVTSIPKLPNTGFKPAESNPLERWKPSTASTVQEGVSDLEMFGKPLSSDQTTWANHASLPALQPGAGPVMPVRLRIPALGVDTEIEGVGLRNGAMDVPSNIWNASWLNTSPRPGDVGNAVLAGHKNSVHGSAIFMELGKLQPGDKIYVSDMYGYELTFEVFDVQSYLLQDAPLGRIFGPSSEKQLNLISCDGNFIREQLTYNKRIVVYTRLSTNN
;
A
#
# COMPACT_ATOMS: atom_id res chain seq x y z
N GLY A 1 -62.00 -7.64 -7.90
CA GLY A 1 -63.31 -8.32 -7.95
C GLY A 1 -63.16 -9.63 -7.21
N TYR A 2 -64.05 -9.91 -6.25
CA TYR A 2 -64.01 -11.17 -5.50
C TYR A 2 -64.37 -12.35 -6.41
N ALA A 3 -63.83 -13.53 -6.11
CA ALA A 3 -64.18 -14.81 -6.70
C ALA A 3 -64.85 -15.70 -5.64
N PHE A 4 -65.77 -16.56 -6.06
CA PHE A 4 -66.37 -17.55 -5.16
C PHE A 4 -65.34 -18.61 -4.78
N SER A 5 -65.32 -19.02 -3.51
CA SER A 5 -64.54 -20.18 -3.09
C SER A 5 -65.16 -21.47 -3.64
N PRO A 6 -64.37 -22.55 -3.80
CA PRO A 6 -64.90 -23.84 -4.22
C PRO A 6 -66.07 -24.29 -3.35
N ALA A 7 -67.09 -24.87 -3.99
CA ALA A 7 -68.25 -25.39 -3.27
C ALA A 7 -67.86 -26.64 -2.47
N VAL A 8 -68.31 -26.72 -1.21
CA VAL A 8 -68.19 -27.93 -0.36
C VAL A 8 -66.74 -28.39 -0.07
N SER A 9 -65.86 -27.48 0.34
CA SER A 9 -64.46 -27.82 0.72
C SER A 9 -64.30 -28.51 2.10
N GLY A 10 -65.39 -28.92 2.76
CA GLY A 10 -65.36 -29.49 4.11
C GLY A 10 -66.50 -30.46 4.41
N THR A 11 -66.45 -31.14 5.57
CA THR A 11 -67.47 -32.14 5.97
C THR A 11 -68.72 -31.53 6.62
N ASN A 12 -68.71 -30.22 6.89
CA ASN A 12 -69.83 -29.51 7.50
C ASN A 12 -70.44 -28.56 6.45
N THR A 13 -71.55 -28.99 5.86
CA THR A 13 -72.30 -28.25 4.85
C THR A 13 -73.05 -27.04 5.40
N ALA A 14 -72.92 -26.76 6.70
CA ALA A 14 -73.56 -25.61 7.36
C ALA A 14 -72.65 -24.39 7.50
N ILE A 15 -71.40 -24.49 7.02
CA ILE A 15 -70.40 -23.40 7.06
C ILE A 15 -69.58 -23.35 5.76
N ASP A 16 -69.96 -24.11 4.75
CA ASP A 16 -69.27 -24.18 3.47
C ASP A 16 -69.84 -23.16 2.48
N SER A 17 -69.07 -22.89 1.42
CA SER A 17 -69.61 -22.13 0.29
C SER A 17 -70.53 -23.03 -0.51
N ASN A 18 -71.77 -22.61 -0.74
CA ASN A 18 -72.76 -23.36 -1.54
C ASN A 18 -72.81 -22.95 -3.02
N PRO A 19 -72.57 -21.68 -3.41
CA PRO A 19 -72.56 -21.30 -4.81
C PRO A 19 -71.45 -22.00 -5.59
N ASN A 20 -71.76 -22.42 -6.82
CA ASN A 20 -70.76 -22.89 -7.76
C ASN A 20 -69.74 -21.77 -8.05
N ALA A 21 -68.44 -22.10 -7.98
CA ALA A 21 -67.36 -21.11 -8.04
C ALA A 21 -67.29 -20.31 -9.36
N THR A 22 -67.86 -20.82 -10.45
CA THR A 22 -67.85 -20.18 -11.78
C THR A 22 -69.14 -19.43 -12.08
N THR A 23 -70.29 -19.99 -11.69
CA THR A 23 -71.62 -19.45 -12.05
C THR A 23 -72.26 -18.62 -10.94
N GLY A 24 -71.79 -18.75 -9.70
CA GLY A 24 -72.37 -18.08 -8.53
C GLY A 24 -73.75 -18.60 -8.14
N LEU A 25 -74.23 -19.68 -8.75
CA LEU A 25 -75.54 -20.26 -8.47
C LEU A 25 -75.41 -21.42 -7.47
N THR A 26 -76.33 -21.48 -6.51
CA THR A 26 -76.57 -22.68 -5.70
C THR A 26 -77.43 -23.69 -6.48
N PRO A 27 -77.42 -24.97 -6.11
CA PRO A 27 -78.45 -25.92 -6.55
C PRO A 27 -79.85 -25.47 -6.11
N PRO A 28 -80.94 -25.89 -6.78
CA PRO A 28 -82.31 -25.55 -6.38
C PRO A 28 -82.62 -25.95 -4.94
N ILE A 29 -83.12 -24.99 -4.14
CA ILE A 29 -83.51 -25.19 -2.75
C ILE A 29 -85.03 -25.30 -2.66
N THR A 30 -85.53 -26.35 -2.01
CA THR A 30 -86.97 -26.54 -1.76
C THR A 30 -87.28 -26.25 -0.30
N LEU A 31 -88.16 -25.28 -0.03
CA LEU A 31 -88.61 -24.94 1.32
C LEU A 31 -90.05 -25.44 1.54
N VAL A 32 -90.32 -26.02 2.71
CA VAL A 32 -91.69 -26.30 3.16
C VAL A 32 -92.26 -25.17 4.00
N ALA A 33 -93.59 -25.12 4.16
CA ALA A 33 -94.26 -24.06 4.92
C ALA A 33 -93.72 -23.95 6.35
N GLY A 34 -93.19 -22.78 6.70
CA GLY A 34 -92.61 -22.48 8.01
C GLY A 34 -91.13 -22.86 8.18
N GLN A 35 -90.47 -23.41 7.16
CA GLN A 35 -89.03 -23.73 7.21
C GLN A 35 -88.16 -22.47 7.10
N ASN A 36 -87.10 -22.40 7.92
CA ASN A 36 -86.02 -21.42 7.83
C ASN A 36 -84.73 -22.14 7.47
N GLU A 37 -84.01 -21.66 6.45
CA GLU A 37 -82.77 -22.30 5.97
C GLU A 37 -81.59 -21.30 5.98
N PRO A 38 -80.86 -21.19 7.11
CA PRO A 38 -79.77 -20.24 7.27
C PRO A 38 -78.41 -20.79 6.83
N THR A 39 -78.32 -22.02 6.33
CA THR A 39 -77.02 -22.66 6.01
C THR A 39 -76.54 -22.39 4.59
N ILE A 40 -77.15 -21.45 3.87
CA ILE A 40 -76.79 -21.11 2.50
C ILE A 40 -75.80 -19.95 2.52
N ASP A 41 -74.52 -20.29 2.64
CA ASP A 41 -73.39 -19.38 2.76
C ASP A 41 -72.59 -19.28 1.45
N ALA A 42 -72.00 -18.10 1.22
CA ALA A 42 -71.15 -17.84 0.06
C ALA A 42 -69.76 -17.39 0.53
N GLY A 43 -68.76 -18.24 0.31
CA GLY A 43 -67.37 -17.88 0.53
C GLY A 43 -66.83 -17.06 -0.64
N LEU A 44 -66.15 -15.95 -0.34
CA LEU A 44 -65.55 -15.06 -1.31
C LEU A 44 -64.07 -14.86 -0.98
N TRP A 45 -63.22 -14.85 -2.00
CA TRP A 45 -61.80 -14.53 -1.88
C TRP A 45 -61.39 -13.52 -2.96
N GLN A 46 -60.36 -12.73 -2.71
CA GLN A 46 -59.82 -11.81 -3.70
C GLN A 46 -58.61 -12.44 -4.40
N PRO A 47 -58.60 -12.51 -5.74
CA PRO A 47 -57.44 -13.02 -6.45
C PRO A 47 -56.21 -12.13 -6.29
N ALA A 48 -55.06 -12.79 -6.21
CA ALA A 48 -53.76 -12.16 -6.16
C ALA A 48 -53.12 -12.10 -7.55
N SER A 49 -52.04 -11.33 -7.66
CA SER A 49 -51.17 -11.27 -8.83
C SER A 49 -49.71 -11.18 -8.44
N LEU A 50 -48.84 -11.67 -9.34
CA LEU A 50 -47.41 -11.78 -9.14
C LEU A 50 -46.68 -11.49 -10.46
N GLY A 51 -45.72 -10.58 -10.46
CA GLY A 51 -44.91 -10.30 -11.63
C GLY A 51 -44.03 -9.07 -11.44
N ASP A 52 -43.76 -8.41 -12.57
CA ASP A 52 -43.14 -7.09 -12.77
C ASP A 52 -42.17 -7.15 -13.96
N LEU A 53 -40.84 -7.22 -13.76
CA LEU A 53 -39.87 -6.92 -14.80
C LEU A 53 -38.72 -7.94 -14.94
N VAL A 54 -38.25 -8.13 -16.17
CA VAL A 54 -36.91 -8.65 -16.45
C VAL A 54 -36.13 -7.58 -17.20
N TRP A 55 -34.92 -7.25 -16.76
CA TRP A 55 -34.13 -6.14 -17.30
C TRP A 55 -32.68 -6.52 -17.61
N LEU A 56 -32.06 -5.68 -18.45
CA LEU A 56 -30.66 -5.78 -18.85
C LEU A 56 -29.81 -5.04 -17.81
N ASP A 57 -29.24 -5.81 -16.88
CA ASP A 57 -28.37 -5.31 -15.83
C ASP A 57 -26.98 -5.05 -16.42
N THR A 58 -26.72 -3.80 -16.79
CA THR A 58 -25.54 -3.46 -17.61
C THR A 58 -24.27 -3.42 -16.78
N ASN A 59 -24.38 -3.04 -15.51
CA ASN A 59 -23.25 -2.97 -14.58
C ASN A 59 -23.12 -4.24 -13.70
N GLN A 60 -24.08 -5.18 -13.81
CA GLN A 60 -24.10 -6.50 -13.19
C GLN A 60 -24.21 -6.48 -11.66
N ASN A 61 -24.73 -5.38 -11.10
CA ASN A 61 -24.83 -5.17 -9.66
C ASN A 61 -26.10 -5.80 -9.03
N GLY A 62 -27.03 -6.33 -9.83
CA GLY A 62 -28.28 -6.93 -9.37
C GLY A 62 -29.34 -5.95 -8.89
N ILE A 63 -29.16 -4.65 -9.15
CA ILE A 63 -30.07 -3.56 -8.83
C ILE A 63 -30.54 -2.94 -10.15
N GLN A 64 -31.84 -2.68 -10.26
CA GLN A 64 -32.40 -2.00 -11.41
C GLN A 64 -32.05 -0.51 -11.37
N ASP A 65 -31.08 -0.13 -12.20
CA ASP A 65 -30.59 1.25 -12.28
C ASP A 65 -31.32 2.09 -13.33
N VAL A 66 -31.23 3.42 -13.19
CA VAL A 66 -31.78 4.35 -14.18
C VAL A 66 -31.07 4.16 -15.52
N GLY A 67 -31.87 3.90 -16.57
CA GLY A 67 -31.37 3.71 -17.94
C GLY A 67 -31.24 2.24 -18.34
N GLU A 68 -31.43 1.30 -17.42
CA GLU A 68 -31.49 -0.12 -17.74
C GLU A 68 -32.82 -0.48 -18.41
N THR A 69 -32.75 -1.33 -19.44
CA THR A 69 -33.88 -1.60 -20.33
C THR A 69 -34.48 -2.97 -20.06
N GLY A 70 -35.80 -3.08 -20.18
CA GLY A 70 -36.49 -4.37 -20.06
C GLY A 70 -36.13 -5.33 -21.20
N VAL A 71 -36.04 -6.62 -20.89
CA VAL A 71 -35.67 -7.68 -21.86
C VAL A 71 -36.90 -8.48 -22.26
N ALA A 72 -37.22 -8.44 -23.55
CA ALA A 72 -38.36 -9.15 -24.11
C ALA A 72 -38.10 -10.64 -24.36
N GLY A 73 -39.15 -11.44 -24.32
CA GLY A 73 -39.11 -12.85 -24.72
C GLY A 73 -38.45 -13.79 -23.70
N VAL A 74 -38.19 -13.34 -22.48
CA VAL A 74 -37.70 -14.18 -21.39
C VAL A 74 -38.83 -15.08 -20.93
N VAL A 75 -38.59 -16.39 -20.87
CA VAL A 75 -39.59 -17.37 -20.43
C VAL A 75 -39.69 -17.31 -18.90
N VAL A 76 -40.90 -17.11 -18.40
CA VAL A 76 -41.19 -17.04 -16.96
C VAL A 76 -42.21 -18.12 -16.59
N THR A 77 -41.86 -18.94 -15.61
CA THR A 77 -42.65 -20.10 -15.19
C THR A 77 -43.07 -19.94 -13.74
N LEU A 78 -44.37 -20.05 -13.47
CA LEU A 78 -44.95 -20.07 -12.13
C LEU A 78 -45.03 -21.51 -11.61
N PHE A 79 -44.57 -21.72 -10.38
CA PHE A 79 -44.63 -23.01 -9.68
C PHE A 79 -45.45 -22.92 -8.39
N ASP A 80 -46.10 -24.02 -8.02
CA ASP A 80 -46.72 -24.18 -6.71
C ASP A 80 -45.67 -24.43 -5.61
N SER A 81 -46.12 -24.53 -4.35
CA SER A 81 -45.26 -24.81 -3.19
C SER A 81 -44.59 -26.18 -3.21
N ALA A 82 -45.08 -27.13 -4.01
CA ALA A 82 -44.47 -28.44 -4.22
C ALA A 82 -43.49 -28.45 -5.41
N GLY A 83 -43.35 -27.33 -6.12
CA GLY A 83 -42.47 -27.16 -7.27
C GLY A 83 -43.06 -27.61 -8.60
N ASN A 84 -44.36 -27.92 -8.66
CA ASN A 84 -45.04 -28.26 -9.91
C ASN A 84 -45.34 -26.99 -10.71
N GLN A 85 -45.19 -27.07 -12.03
CA GLN A 85 -45.49 -25.96 -12.92
C GLN A 85 -47.00 -25.71 -12.99
N ILE A 86 -47.41 -24.46 -12.76
CA ILE A 86 -48.80 -24.02 -12.85
C ILE A 86 -49.05 -23.31 -14.19
N ALA A 87 -48.16 -22.40 -14.56
CA ALA A 87 -48.33 -21.53 -15.72
C ALA A 87 -46.97 -21.08 -16.29
N VAL A 88 -46.98 -20.67 -17.56
CA VAL A 88 -45.83 -20.08 -18.24
C VAL A 88 -46.28 -18.84 -18.99
N THR A 89 -45.45 -17.81 -18.99
CA THR A 89 -45.61 -16.61 -19.81
C THR A 89 -44.25 -16.19 -20.37
N THR A 90 -44.23 -15.13 -21.17
CA THR A 90 -43.01 -14.50 -21.65
C THR A 90 -43.06 -13.00 -21.40
N THR A 91 -41.92 -12.39 -21.10
CA THR A 91 -41.83 -10.94 -20.96
C THR A 91 -42.16 -10.22 -22.27
N ASN A 92 -42.83 -9.07 -22.17
CA ASN A 92 -43.18 -8.25 -23.32
C ASN A 92 -42.02 -7.36 -23.79
N ALA A 93 -42.25 -6.50 -24.78
CA ALA A 93 -41.23 -5.60 -25.36
C ALA A 93 -40.55 -4.67 -24.33
N SER A 94 -41.22 -4.38 -23.22
CA SER A 94 -40.70 -3.56 -22.12
C SER A 94 -40.15 -4.40 -20.96
N GLY A 95 -39.97 -5.72 -21.14
CA GLY A 95 -39.50 -6.64 -20.11
C GLY A 95 -40.56 -7.09 -19.12
N ASN A 96 -41.80 -6.60 -19.21
CA ASN A 96 -42.79 -6.85 -18.18
C ASN A 96 -43.46 -8.21 -18.32
N TYR A 97 -43.78 -8.86 -17.20
CA TYR A 97 -44.60 -10.07 -17.12
C TYR A 97 -45.56 -10.01 -15.93
N LEU A 98 -46.69 -10.71 -16.01
CA LEU A 98 -47.66 -10.74 -14.92
C LEU A 98 -48.47 -12.03 -14.93
N PHE A 99 -48.56 -12.69 -13.77
CA PHE A 99 -49.55 -13.71 -13.48
C PHE A 99 -50.71 -13.09 -12.71
N THR A 100 -51.92 -13.27 -13.22
CA THR A 100 -53.16 -12.74 -12.61
C THR A 100 -54.08 -13.87 -12.19
N ASN A 101 -55.09 -13.55 -11.38
CA ASN A 101 -56.11 -14.50 -10.90
C ASN A 101 -55.53 -15.66 -10.08
N LEU A 102 -54.46 -15.40 -9.32
CA LEU A 102 -53.82 -16.39 -8.48
C LEU A 102 -54.64 -16.61 -7.21
N THR A 103 -54.85 -17.88 -6.85
CA THR A 103 -55.37 -18.24 -5.52
C THR A 103 -54.41 -17.80 -4.43
N PRO A 104 -54.87 -17.27 -3.28
CA PRO A 104 -53.99 -16.98 -2.16
C PRO A 104 -53.25 -18.24 -1.73
N GLY A 105 -51.94 -18.15 -1.52
CA GLY A 105 -51.09 -19.31 -1.31
C GLY A 105 -49.62 -19.03 -1.57
N THR A 106 -48.81 -20.08 -1.58
CA THR A 106 -47.35 -19.98 -1.71
C THR A 106 -46.88 -20.47 -3.08
N TYR A 107 -46.02 -19.68 -3.71
CA TYR A 107 -45.55 -19.87 -5.09
C TYR A 107 -44.04 -19.68 -5.21
N SER A 108 -43.46 -20.04 -6.36
CA SER A 108 -42.13 -19.57 -6.77
C SER A 108 -42.12 -19.27 -8.27
N ILE A 109 -41.21 -18.40 -8.71
CA ILE A 109 -41.01 -18.06 -10.12
C ILE A 109 -39.68 -18.62 -10.60
N GLY A 110 -39.67 -19.18 -11.81
CA GLY A 110 -38.45 -19.54 -12.53
C GLY A 110 -38.32 -18.75 -13.81
N PHE A 111 -37.15 -18.15 -14.03
CA PHE A 111 -36.80 -17.43 -15.24
C PHE A 111 -35.86 -18.30 -16.09
N THR A 112 -35.97 -18.22 -17.41
CA THR A 112 -35.00 -18.81 -18.35
C THR A 112 -34.43 -17.71 -19.23
N PRO A 113 -33.16 -17.33 -19.04
CA PRO A 113 -32.56 -16.24 -19.80
C PRO A 113 -32.34 -16.66 -21.27
N PRO A 114 -32.32 -15.70 -22.22
CA PRO A 114 -31.94 -15.99 -23.60
C PRO A 114 -30.52 -16.58 -23.69
N THR A 115 -30.23 -17.31 -24.77
CA THR A 115 -28.87 -17.85 -25.01
C THR A 115 -27.83 -16.73 -24.97
N GLY A 116 -26.75 -16.97 -24.22
CA GLY A 116 -25.67 -15.99 -24.04
C GLY A 116 -25.86 -15.04 -22.86
N TYR A 117 -27.02 -15.05 -22.20
CA TYR A 117 -27.29 -14.26 -20.99
C TYR A 117 -27.24 -15.13 -19.73
N ILE A 118 -26.85 -14.50 -18.63
CA ILE A 118 -26.82 -15.09 -17.28
C ILE A 118 -27.43 -14.12 -16.27
N PHE A 119 -27.75 -14.63 -15.08
CA PHE A 119 -28.41 -13.87 -14.02
C PHE A 119 -27.45 -13.00 -13.22
N SER A 120 -27.95 -11.84 -12.81
CA SER A 120 -27.32 -10.95 -11.84
C SER A 120 -27.40 -11.48 -10.41
N PRO A 121 -26.61 -10.93 -9.47
CA PRO A 121 -26.70 -11.31 -8.06
C PRO A 121 -28.09 -10.98 -7.50
N ALA A 122 -28.62 -11.87 -6.66
CA ALA A 122 -29.96 -11.69 -6.09
C ALA A 122 -29.92 -10.86 -4.79
N GLY A 123 -30.98 -10.14 -4.47
CA GLY A 123 -31.19 -9.50 -3.16
C GLY A 123 -30.29 -8.31 -2.85
N GLN A 124 -29.84 -7.59 -3.89
CA GLN A 124 -28.87 -6.49 -3.75
C GLN A 124 -29.55 -5.15 -3.41
N GLY A 125 -28.82 -4.21 -2.79
CA GLY A 125 -29.32 -2.85 -2.53
C GLY A 125 -30.41 -2.71 -1.45
N GLY A 126 -30.98 -3.81 -0.96
CA GLY A 126 -31.94 -3.82 0.16
C GLY A 126 -33.34 -3.31 -0.17
N ASN A 127 -33.61 -2.94 -1.42
CA ASN A 127 -34.95 -2.57 -1.90
C ASN A 127 -35.53 -3.69 -2.79
N PRO A 128 -36.52 -4.45 -2.31
CA PRO A 128 -37.09 -5.57 -3.05
C PRO A 128 -37.85 -5.16 -4.32
N THR A 129 -38.17 -3.88 -4.51
CA THR A 129 -38.87 -3.42 -5.73
C THR A 129 -37.92 -3.10 -6.88
N THR A 130 -36.62 -3.24 -6.67
CA THR A 130 -35.58 -2.89 -7.66
C THR A 130 -34.41 -3.87 -7.59
N ASP A 131 -34.54 -5.00 -6.92
CA ASP A 131 -33.47 -5.99 -6.81
C ASP A 131 -33.80 -7.23 -7.63
N SER A 132 -32.76 -7.98 -8.01
CA SER A 132 -32.99 -9.25 -8.70
C SER A 132 -33.35 -10.33 -7.67
N ASN A 133 -34.33 -11.19 -7.96
CA ASN A 133 -34.70 -12.29 -7.05
C ASN A 133 -34.24 -13.70 -7.45
N PRO A 134 -34.05 -14.08 -8.73
CA PRO A 134 -33.68 -15.46 -9.04
C PRO A 134 -32.29 -15.83 -8.54
N ASN A 135 -32.15 -17.05 -8.03
CA ASN A 135 -30.84 -17.63 -7.76
C ASN A 135 -30.02 -17.72 -9.06
N ILE A 136 -28.78 -17.25 -9.02
CA ILE A 136 -27.88 -17.16 -10.18
C ILE A 136 -27.69 -18.49 -10.93
N ASN A 137 -27.71 -19.62 -10.23
CA ASN A 137 -27.44 -20.93 -10.83
C ASN A 137 -28.69 -21.64 -11.32
N THR A 138 -29.85 -21.37 -10.72
CA THR A 138 -31.09 -22.11 -11.00
C THR A 138 -32.14 -21.28 -11.72
N GLY A 139 -32.00 -19.95 -11.73
CA GLY A 139 -33.00 -19.02 -12.26
C GLY A 139 -34.31 -18.98 -11.45
N ARG A 140 -34.37 -19.61 -10.26
CA ARG A 140 -35.59 -19.69 -9.43
C ARG A 140 -35.52 -18.78 -8.21
N THR A 141 -36.66 -18.18 -7.88
CA THR A 141 -36.85 -17.41 -6.64
C THR A 141 -37.01 -18.35 -5.44
N GLY A 142 -36.96 -17.77 -4.24
CA GLY A 142 -37.52 -18.40 -3.04
C GLY A 142 -39.05 -18.53 -3.11
N LEU A 143 -39.63 -19.11 -2.04
CA LEU A 143 -41.08 -19.20 -1.88
C LEU A 143 -41.67 -17.81 -1.55
N ILE A 144 -42.74 -17.45 -2.25
CA ILE A 144 -43.45 -16.18 -2.15
C ILE A 144 -44.87 -16.49 -1.65
N ASN A 145 -45.28 -15.88 -0.54
CA ASN A 145 -46.61 -16.08 0.02
C ASN A 145 -47.54 -14.93 -0.35
N LEU A 146 -48.60 -15.23 -1.10
CA LEU A 146 -49.58 -14.26 -1.56
C LEU A 146 -50.84 -14.30 -0.70
N ALA A 147 -51.16 -13.19 -0.05
CA ALA A 147 -52.42 -12.97 0.64
C ALA A 147 -53.57 -12.69 -0.34
N ALA A 148 -54.81 -12.80 0.14
CA ALA A 148 -55.99 -12.47 -0.66
C ALA A 148 -55.95 -11.01 -1.13
N GLY A 149 -56.07 -10.82 -2.45
CA GLY A 149 -56.04 -9.51 -3.10
C GLY A 149 -54.66 -8.87 -3.22
N GLN A 150 -53.58 -9.55 -2.81
CA GLN A 150 -52.22 -9.02 -2.93
C GLN A 150 -51.80 -8.92 -4.40
N ASN A 151 -51.28 -7.75 -4.78
CA ASN A 151 -50.55 -7.55 -6.03
C ASN A 151 -49.08 -7.36 -5.71
N ASP A 152 -48.28 -8.37 -5.97
CA ASP A 152 -46.85 -8.36 -5.69
C ASP A 152 -46.07 -8.11 -6.99
N LEU A 153 -45.46 -6.92 -7.05
CA LEU A 153 -44.65 -6.41 -8.15
C LEU A 153 -43.21 -6.20 -7.66
N THR A 154 -42.68 -7.17 -6.92
CA THR A 154 -41.32 -7.13 -6.37
C THR A 154 -40.51 -8.33 -6.84
N VAL A 155 -40.97 -8.98 -7.91
CA VAL A 155 -40.36 -10.21 -8.42
C VAL A 155 -39.77 -9.95 -9.79
N ASP A 156 -38.53 -9.49 -9.77
CA ASP A 156 -37.78 -9.03 -10.92
C ASP A 156 -36.54 -9.90 -11.19
N ALA A 157 -36.06 -9.90 -12.44
CA ALA A 157 -34.82 -10.57 -12.82
C ALA A 157 -33.88 -9.67 -13.62
N GLY A 158 -32.69 -9.41 -13.07
CA GLY A 158 -31.58 -8.81 -13.78
C GLY A 158 -30.82 -9.87 -14.56
N ILE A 159 -30.56 -9.62 -15.83
CA ILE A 159 -29.74 -10.49 -16.69
C ILE A 159 -28.74 -9.67 -17.49
N PHE A 160 -27.60 -10.28 -17.83
CA PHE A 160 -26.56 -9.64 -18.63
C PHE A 160 -25.83 -10.64 -19.52
N PRO A 161 -25.16 -10.19 -20.60
CA PRO A 161 -24.43 -11.07 -21.49
C PRO A 161 -23.24 -11.72 -20.76
N SER A 162 -23.10 -13.04 -20.86
CA SER A 162 -21.94 -13.77 -20.34
C SER A 162 -20.60 -13.27 -20.92
N SER A 163 -20.60 -12.69 -22.13
CA SER A 163 -19.43 -12.04 -22.74
C SER A 163 -19.02 -10.72 -22.07
N ALA A 164 -19.84 -10.21 -21.14
CA ALA A 164 -19.56 -8.99 -20.38
C ALA A 164 -18.83 -9.30 -19.05
N LEU A 165 -18.48 -10.56 -18.78
CA LEU A 165 -17.59 -10.90 -17.67
C LEU A 165 -16.16 -10.45 -17.98
N ALA A 166 -15.46 -10.03 -16.93
CA ALA A 166 -14.09 -9.55 -16.98
C ALA A 166 -13.08 -10.64 -16.60
N SER A 167 -11.80 -10.34 -16.82
CA SER A 167 -10.65 -11.15 -16.42
C SER A 167 -9.47 -10.27 -16.04
N LEU A 168 -8.59 -10.78 -15.17
CA LEU A 168 -7.33 -10.14 -14.82
C LEU A 168 -6.20 -11.15 -14.65
N GLY A 169 -4.96 -10.68 -14.80
CA GLY A 169 -3.71 -11.40 -14.54
C GLY A 169 -2.81 -11.40 -15.77
N ASP A 170 -1.51 -11.61 -15.56
CA ASP A 170 -0.55 -11.83 -16.64
C ASP A 170 0.66 -12.64 -16.15
N PHE A 171 1.57 -12.07 -15.36
CA PHE A 171 2.92 -12.63 -15.19
C PHE A 171 3.56 -12.40 -13.81
N VAL A 172 4.32 -13.39 -13.35
CA VAL A 172 5.27 -13.24 -12.24
C VAL A 172 6.66 -13.61 -12.75
N TRP A 173 7.63 -12.73 -12.58
CA TRP A 173 8.96 -12.90 -13.19
C TRP A 173 10.12 -12.81 -12.19
N LEU A 174 11.25 -13.37 -12.58
CA LEU A 174 12.51 -13.24 -11.89
C LEU A 174 13.16 -11.92 -12.33
N ASP A 175 13.05 -10.91 -11.48
CA ASP A 175 13.71 -9.61 -11.62
C ASP A 175 15.21 -9.80 -11.34
N ALA A 176 15.97 -10.05 -12.41
CA ALA A 176 17.35 -10.49 -12.33
C ALA A 176 18.29 -9.39 -11.84
N ASN A 177 17.91 -8.13 -12.06
CA ASN A 177 18.72 -6.96 -11.74
C ASN A 177 18.12 -6.09 -10.61
N HIS A 178 16.96 -6.47 -10.08
CA HIS A 178 16.25 -5.80 -8.99
C HIS A 178 15.81 -4.36 -9.32
N ASN A 179 15.43 -4.09 -10.57
CA ASN A 179 14.99 -2.75 -11.00
C ASN A 179 13.46 -2.55 -10.93
N GLY A 180 12.69 -3.61 -10.70
CA GLY A 180 11.23 -3.59 -10.62
C GLY A 180 10.49 -3.51 -11.95
N ILE A 181 11.21 -3.68 -13.06
CA ILE A 181 10.73 -3.61 -14.43
C ILE A 181 10.97 -4.98 -15.08
N GLN A 182 9.98 -5.48 -15.80
CA GLN A 182 10.12 -6.68 -16.60
C GLN A 182 11.00 -6.41 -17.82
N ASP A 183 12.26 -6.84 -17.73
CA ASP A 183 13.24 -6.67 -18.79
C ASP A 183 13.18 -7.80 -19.85
N PRO A 184 13.56 -7.52 -21.11
CA PRO A 184 13.64 -8.55 -22.14
C PRO A 184 14.59 -9.70 -21.73
N GLY A 185 14.04 -10.91 -21.65
CA GLY A 185 14.79 -12.12 -21.31
C GLY A 185 14.66 -12.56 -19.85
N GLU A 186 13.98 -11.79 -19.02
CA GLU A 186 13.60 -12.25 -17.68
C GLU A 186 12.57 -13.38 -17.76
N VAL A 187 12.78 -14.38 -16.92
CA VAL A 187 12.02 -15.63 -16.96
C VAL A 187 10.89 -15.61 -15.94
N GLY A 188 9.77 -16.25 -16.24
CA GLY A 188 8.67 -16.36 -15.29
C GLY A 188 8.98 -17.31 -14.14
N VAL A 189 8.40 -17.02 -12.97
CA VAL A 189 8.56 -17.82 -11.75
C VAL A 189 7.34 -18.73 -11.56
N PRO A 190 7.51 -20.06 -11.65
CA PRO A 190 6.40 -21.00 -11.56
C PRO A 190 5.98 -21.27 -10.10
N ASN A 191 4.73 -21.71 -9.93
CA ASN A 191 4.14 -22.10 -8.64
C ASN A 191 4.07 -20.99 -7.58
N VAL A 192 4.11 -19.72 -7.98
CA VAL A 192 3.82 -18.59 -7.08
C VAL A 192 2.33 -18.59 -6.81
N LEU A 193 1.94 -18.63 -5.54
CA LEU A 193 0.53 -18.67 -5.16
C LEU A 193 -0.07 -17.27 -5.29
N VAL A 194 -1.09 -17.13 -6.15
CA VAL A 194 -1.77 -15.87 -6.43
C VAL A 194 -3.21 -15.94 -5.91
N THR A 195 -3.59 -15.01 -5.05
CA THR A 195 -4.89 -14.98 -4.38
C THR A 195 -5.67 -13.74 -4.81
N LEU A 196 -6.91 -13.93 -5.23
CA LEU A 196 -7.82 -12.85 -5.61
C LEU A 196 -8.77 -12.52 -4.45
N TYR A 197 -8.87 -11.23 -4.14
CA TYR A 197 -9.82 -10.66 -3.19
C TYR A 197 -10.78 -9.72 -3.91
N ASP A 198 -12.00 -9.61 -3.41
CA ASP A 198 -12.92 -8.54 -3.82
C ASP A 198 -12.65 -7.23 -3.08
N GLY A 199 -13.38 -6.17 -3.44
CA GLY A 199 -13.27 -4.83 -2.85
C GLY A 199 -13.61 -4.76 -1.36
N SER A 200 -14.21 -5.80 -0.77
CA SER A 200 -14.45 -5.90 0.67
C SER A 200 -13.31 -6.61 1.42
N GLY A 201 -12.33 -7.16 0.69
CA GLY A 201 -11.25 -7.98 1.23
C GLY A 201 -11.60 -9.45 1.42
N GLN A 202 -12.74 -9.91 0.87
CA GLN A 202 -13.08 -11.34 0.90
C GLN A 202 -12.34 -12.07 -0.21
N GLN A 203 -11.72 -13.21 0.14
CA GLN A 203 -11.07 -14.07 -0.84
C GLN A 203 -12.12 -14.70 -1.78
N ILE A 204 -11.90 -14.54 -3.09
CA ILE A 204 -12.76 -15.06 -4.16
C ILE A 204 -12.17 -16.33 -4.77
N ALA A 205 -10.86 -16.32 -5.07
CA ALA A 205 -10.19 -17.40 -5.77
C ALA A 205 -8.69 -17.42 -5.46
N GLN A 206 -8.03 -18.51 -5.83
CA GLN A 206 -6.59 -18.67 -5.70
C GLN A 206 -6.08 -19.62 -6.77
N VAL A 207 -5.00 -19.25 -7.46
CA VAL A 207 -4.34 -20.04 -8.51
C VAL A 207 -2.82 -19.93 -8.37
N PRO A 208 -2.05 -20.99 -8.64
CA PRO A 208 -0.60 -20.86 -8.80
C PRO A 208 -0.26 -20.33 -10.20
N THR A 209 0.88 -19.65 -10.34
CA THR A 209 1.47 -19.40 -11.65
C THR A 209 1.87 -20.71 -12.34
N ASP A 210 1.74 -20.76 -13.66
CA ASP A 210 2.10 -21.92 -14.47
C ASP A 210 3.63 -22.10 -14.64
N GLY A 211 4.04 -23.11 -15.40
CA GLY A 211 5.46 -23.42 -15.65
C GLY A 211 6.25 -22.30 -16.35
N THR A 212 5.55 -21.32 -16.91
CA THR A 212 6.11 -20.14 -17.56
C THR A 212 5.93 -18.86 -16.75
N GLY A 213 5.31 -18.90 -15.57
CA GLY A 213 5.09 -17.73 -14.71
C GLY A 213 3.77 -17.01 -14.93
N HIS A 214 2.90 -17.49 -15.82
CA HIS A 214 1.62 -16.83 -16.10
C HIS A 214 0.50 -17.27 -15.14
N TYR A 215 -0.46 -16.38 -14.89
CA TYR A 215 -1.68 -16.69 -14.13
C TYR A 215 -2.88 -15.90 -14.69
N GLN A 216 -4.10 -16.39 -14.42
CA GLN A 216 -5.30 -15.67 -14.85
C GLN A 216 -6.51 -15.98 -13.97
N PHE A 217 -7.30 -14.96 -13.67
CA PHE A 217 -8.66 -15.08 -13.15
C PHE A 217 -9.66 -14.69 -14.24
N THR A 218 -10.64 -15.53 -14.48
CA THR A 218 -11.69 -15.32 -15.49
C THR A 218 -13.08 -15.34 -14.85
N ASN A 219 -14.10 -14.97 -15.61
CA ASN A 219 -15.50 -14.96 -15.17
C ASN A 219 -15.74 -14.00 -13.99
N LEU A 220 -15.00 -12.89 -13.94
CA LEU A 220 -15.15 -11.87 -12.91
C LEU A 220 -16.27 -10.91 -13.28
N ARG A 221 -17.05 -10.48 -12.28
CA ARG A 221 -18.03 -9.40 -12.47
C ARG A 221 -17.32 -8.04 -12.42
N PRO A 222 -17.86 -6.99 -13.05
CA PRO A 222 -17.42 -5.62 -12.82
C PRO A 222 -17.38 -5.30 -11.32
N GLY A 223 -16.33 -4.63 -10.88
CA GLY A 223 -16.12 -4.37 -9.46
C GLY A 223 -14.66 -4.14 -9.11
N GLN A 224 -14.40 -3.99 -7.82
CA GLN A 224 -13.04 -3.79 -7.31
C GLN A 224 -12.45 -5.13 -6.87
N TYR A 225 -11.17 -5.32 -7.16
CA TYR A 225 -10.42 -6.52 -6.81
C TYR A 225 -9.01 -6.17 -6.34
N ALA A 226 -8.42 -6.99 -5.49
CA ALA A 226 -6.99 -6.95 -5.18
C ALA A 226 -6.38 -8.33 -5.42
N VAL A 227 -5.12 -8.36 -5.79
CA VAL A 227 -4.33 -9.58 -5.93
C VAL A 227 -3.28 -9.61 -4.82
N ASN A 228 -3.07 -10.79 -4.22
CA ASN A 228 -1.94 -11.02 -3.33
C ASN A 228 -1.09 -12.16 -3.89
N PHE A 229 0.19 -11.87 -4.07
CA PHE A 229 1.21 -12.83 -4.44
C PHE A 229 1.90 -13.34 -3.17
N THR A 230 2.12 -14.65 -3.07
CA THR A 230 2.94 -15.23 -2.00
C THR A 230 4.32 -15.57 -2.55
N ALA A 231 5.34 -14.83 -2.14
CA ALA A 231 6.72 -15.11 -2.53
C ALA A 231 7.14 -16.52 -2.07
N PRO A 232 7.72 -17.35 -2.96
CA PRO A 232 8.31 -18.62 -2.57
C PRO A 232 9.49 -18.43 -1.60
N ALA A 233 9.84 -19.48 -0.85
CA ALA A 233 10.97 -19.44 0.06
C ALA A 233 12.27 -19.05 -0.68
N GLY A 234 12.99 -18.05 -0.15
CA GLY A 234 14.23 -17.54 -0.73
C GLY A 234 14.05 -16.48 -1.83
N TYR A 235 12.82 -16.09 -2.13
CA TYR A 235 12.50 -14.95 -2.99
C TYR A 235 11.98 -13.77 -2.17
N ASN A 236 12.21 -12.57 -2.68
CA ASN A 236 11.69 -11.31 -2.17
C ASN A 236 11.00 -10.57 -3.33
N PHE A 237 10.06 -9.70 -3.00
CA PHE A 237 9.46 -8.81 -4.00
C PHE A 237 10.44 -7.70 -4.39
N THR A 238 10.35 -7.26 -5.64
CA THR A 238 10.97 -6.01 -6.09
C THR A 238 10.11 -4.81 -5.69
N SER A 239 10.58 -3.60 -6.00
CA SER A 239 9.81 -2.37 -5.75
C SER A 239 8.60 -2.29 -6.70
N GLN A 240 7.45 -1.85 -6.19
CA GLN A 240 6.25 -1.66 -7.02
C GLN A 240 6.31 -0.38 -7.85
N GLY A 241 5.62 -0.36 -9.01
CA GLY A 241 5.37 0.82 -9.83
C GLY A 241 6.63 1.46 -10.43
N GLN A 242 7.62 0.63 -10.77
CA GLN A 242 8.89 1.11 -11.33
C GLN A 242 8.81 1.23 -12.84
N GLY A 243 9.32 2.33 -13.40
CA GLY A 243 9.14 2.62 -14.82
C GLY A 243 7.71 3.08 -15.13
N GLY A 244 7.54 3.93 -16.15
CA GLY A 244 6.24 4.56 -16.43
C GLY A 244 5.21 3.67 -17.12
N ASN A 245 5.41 2.34 -17.16
CA ASN A 245 4.57 1.41 -17.91
C ASN A 245 3.98 0.33 -16.99
N PRO A 246 2.70 0.46 -16.59
CA PRO A 246 2.03 -0.51 -15.72
C PRO A 246 1.96 -1.95 -16.24
N ALA A 247 2.13 -2.15 -17.55
CA ALA A 247 2.13 -3.49 -18.16
C ALA A 247 3.50 -4.18 -18.12
N LEU A 248 4.52 -3.54 -17.55
CA LEU A 248 5.87 -4.08 -17.40
C LEU A 248 6.44 -3.80 -16.00
N ASP A 249 5.65 -3.27 -15.08
CA ASP A 249 6.09 -2.93 -13.73
C ASP A 249 5.46 -3.83 -12.69
N SER A 250 6.11 -3.97 -11.53
CA SER A 250 5.57 -4.80 -10.47
C SER A 250 4.44 -4.04 -9.78
N ASN A 251 3.27 -4.66 -9.58
CA ASN A 251 2.18 -4.04 -8.80
C ASN A 251 2.14 -4.55 -7.35
N ALA A 252 2.92 -5.58 -7.04
CA ALA A 252 2.97 -6.20 -5.73
C ALA A 252 3.76 -5.33 -4.74
N ASP A 253 3.15 -5.00 -3.60
CA ASP A 253 3.83 -4.32 -2.50
C ASP A 253 5.03 -5.13 -2.00
N PHE A 254 6.15 -4.45 -1.80
CA PHE A 254 7.45 -5.05 -1.45
C PHE A 254 7.41 -5.95 -0.20
N ASN A 255 6.57 -5.63 0.79
CA ASN A 255 6.55 -6.35 2.07
C ASN A 255 5.45 -7.42 2.12
N THR A 256 4.34 -7.17 1.44
CA THR A 256 3.12 -7.96 1.61
C THR A 256 2.77 -8.80 0.38
N GLY A 257 3.29 -8.44 -0.80
CA GLY A 257 2.91 -9.03 -2.07
C GLY A 257 1.50 -8.63 -2.53
N SER A 258 0.83 -7.72 -1.84
CA SER A 258 -0.53 -7.27 -2.19
C SER A 258 -0.50 -6.12 -3.18
N THR A 259 -1.45 -6.10 -4.11
CA THR A 259 -1.66 -4.98 -5.03
C THR A 259 -2.65 -3.97 -4.45
N PRO A 260 -2.64 -2.72 -4.92
CA PRO A 260 -3.79 -1.82 -4.79
C PRO A 260 -5.07 -2.43 -5.39
N LEU A 261 -6.23 -1.86 -5.03
CA LEU A 261 -7.50 -2.24 -5.66
C LEU A 261 -7.50 -1.84 -7.15
N VAL A 262 -7.78 -2.80 -8.02
CA VAL A 262 -8.07 -2.58 -9.44
C VAL A 262 -9.58 -2.61 -9.65
N THR A 263 -10.09 -1.71 -10.49
CA THR A 263 -11.52 -1.68 -10.85
C THR A 263 -11.68 -2.29 -12.24
N LEU A 264 -12.38 -3.41 -12.32
CA LEU A 264 -12.74 -4.04 -13.59
C LEU A 264 -14.10 -3.53 -14.07
N VAL A 265 -14.18 -3.18 -15.35
CA VAL A 265 -15.45 -2.88 -16.04
C VAL A 265 -15.94 -4.07 -16.87
N ALA A 266 -17.20 -4.00 -17.31
CA ALA A 266 -17.83 -5.08 -18.08
C ALA A 266 -17.03 -5.44 -19.35
N GLY A 267 -16.68 -6.71 -19.46
CA GLY A 267 -15.91 -7.28 -20.58
C GLY A 267 -14.42 -6.93 -20.60
N GLN A 268 -13.88 -6.28 -19.56
CA GLN A 268 -12.46 -5.93 -19.51
C GLN A 268 -11.58 -7.17 -19.33
N ASN A 269 -10.49 -7.24 -20.09
CA ASN A 269 -9.37 -8.11 -19.80
C ASN A 269 -8.18 -7.24 -19.37
N ASP A 270 -7.71 -7.42 -18.14
CA ASP A 270 -6.63 -6.62 -17.55
C ASP A 270 -5.35 -7.45 -17.37
N PRO A 271 -4.37 -7.33 -18.30
CA PRO A 271 -3.11 -8.04 -18.24
C PRO A 271 -1.98 -7.19 -17.63
N THR A 272 -2.28 -6.24 -16.74
CA THR A 272 -1.24 -5.35 -16.18
C THR A 272 -1.06 -5.56 -14.68
N ILE A 273 -1.38 -6.76 -14.19
CA ILE A 273 -1.24 -7.11 -12.77
C ILE A 273 -0.17 -8.17 -12.66
N ASP A 274 1.03 -7.72 -12.30
CA ASP A 274 2.25 -8.50 -12.35
C ASP A 274 3.07 -8.35 -11.07
N ALA A 275 4.00 -9.29 -10.84
CA ALA A 275 4.92 -9.24 -9.70
C ALA A 275 6.34 -9.64 -10.07
N GLY A 276 7.31 -8.76 -9.77
CA GLY A 276 8.73 -9.08 -9.89
C GLY A 276 9.29 -9.67 -8.59
N LEU A 277 10.06 -10.74 -8.71
CA LEU A 277 10.68 -11.44 -7.59
C LEU A 277 12.19 -11.57 -7.79
N TRP A 278 12.97 -11.51 -6.71
CA TRP A 278 14.42 -11.69 -6.75
C TRP A 278 14.91 -12.50 -5.54
N GLN A 279 16.00 -13.23 -5.74
CA GLN A 279 16.75 -13.96 -4.73
C GLN A 279 18.04 -13.22 -4.35
N PRO A 280 18.45 -13.24 -3.07
CA PRO A 280 19.72 -12.68 -2.64
C PRO A 280 20.93 -13.39 -3.25
N ALA A 281 21.97 -12.60 -3.54
CA ALA A 281 23.25 -13.04 -4.04
C ALA A 281 24.30 -13.14 -2.91
N SER A 282 25.48 -13.67 -3.23
CA SER A 282 26.65 -13.68 -2.35
C SER A 282 27.95 -13.43 -3.13
N LEU A 283 28.97 -12.91 -2.44
CA LEU A 283 30.32 -12.80 -2.97
C LEU A 283 31.38 -13.11 -1.91
N GLY A 284 32.50 -13.69 -2.31
CA GLY A 284 33.60 -14.01 -1.41
C GLY A 284 34.69 -14.86 -2.07
N ASP A 285 35.35 -15.66 -1.23
CA ASP A 285 36.26 -16.78 -1.50
C ASP A 285 37.54 -16.69 -0.67
N PHE A 286 38.72 -16.35 -1.21
CA PHE A 286 39.99 -16.69 -0.55
C PHE A 286 41.05 -15.58 -0.48
N VAL A 287 41.75 -15.51 0.65
CA VAL A 287 42.95 -14.68 0.81
C VAL A 287 44.13 -15.56 1.20
N TRP A 288 45.24 -15.47 0.44
CA TRP A 288 46.37 -16.39 0.60
C TRP A 288 47.73 -15.71 0.65
N ASN A 289 48.69 -16.46 1.22
CA ASN A 289 50.07 -16.09 1.28
C ASN A 289 50.77 -16.45 -0.03
N ASP A 290 50.87 -15.47 -0.92
CA ASP A 290 51.55 -15.56 -2.20
C ASP A 290 53.07 -15.48 -1.96
N THR A 291 53.68 -16.66 -1.83
CA THR A 291 55.07 -16.78 -1.39
C THR A 291 56.07 -16.41 -2.48
N ASN A 292 55.67 -16.53 -3.74
CA ASN A 292 56.53 -16.25 -4.90
C ASN A 292 56.20 -14.91 -5.58
N ARG A 293 55.13 -14.25 -5.14
CA ARG A 293 54.64 -12.93 -5.60
C ARG A 293 54.22 -12.92 -7.06
N ASN A 294 53.72 -14.04 -7.59
CA ASN A 294 53.26 -14.13 -8.98
C ASN A 294 51.79 -13.70 -9.15
N GLY A 295 51.04 -13.48 -8.06
CA GLY A 295 49.64 -13.09 -8.11
C GLY A 295 48.67 -14.21 -8.50
N ILE A 296 49.12 -15.47 -8.48
CA ILE A 296 48.36 -16.67 -8.83
C ILE A 296 48.38 -17.61 -7.63
N GLN A 297 47.23 -18.16 -7.27
CA GLN A 297 47.12 -19.12 -6.17
C GLN A 297 47.78 -20.45 -6.57
N ASP A 298 48.97 -20.69 -6.03
CA ASP A 298 49.75 -21.89 -6.29
C ASP A 298 49.47 -23.01 -5.28
N ALA A 299 49.75 -24.25 -5.70
CA ALA A 299 49.62 -25.41 -4.82
C ALA A 299 50.59 -25.31 -3.62
N GLY A 300 50.02 -25.35 -2.42
CA GLY A 300 50.76 -25.28 -1.15
C GLY A 300 50.80 -23.88 -0.52
N GLU A 301 50.23 -22.88 -1.17
CA GLU A 301 50.03 -21.57 -0.57
C GLU A 301 48.87 -21.60 0.43
N THR A 302 49.15 -21.14 1.65
CA THR A 302 48.21 -21.20 2.78
C THR A 302 47.38 -19.93 2.85
N GLY A 303 46.14 -20.04 3.30
CA GLY A 303 45.32 -18.87 3.55
C GLY A 303 45.84 -17.99 4.68
N ILE A 304 45.44 -16.71 4.67
CA ILE A 304 45.79 -15.73 5.69
C ILE A 304 44.55 -15.40 6.50
N ALA A 305 44.59 -15.72 7.80
CA ALA A 305 43.52 -15.40 8.73
C ALA A 305 43.52 -13.94 9.18
N ASN A 306 42.37 -13.44 9.61
CA ASN A 306 42.15 -12.11 10.19
C ASN A 306 42.46 -10.94 9.24
N VAL A 307 42.43 -11.16 7.92
CA VAL A 307 42.49 -10.08 6.93
C VAL A 307 41.14 -9.38 6.92
N VAL A 308 41.13 -8.07 7.16
CA VAL A 308 39.90 -7.27 7.14
C VAL A 308 39.49 -7.03 5.69
N VAL A 309 38.25 -7.39 5.36
CA VAL A 309 37.65 -7.21 4.04
C VAL A 309 36.43 -6.30 4.17
N TYR A 310 36.41 -5.23 3.39
CA TYR A 310 35.32 -4.27 3.32
C TYR A 310 34.52 -4.49 2.04
N LEU A 311 33.20 -4.55 2.13
CA LEU A 311 32.30 -4.59 0.97
C LEU A 311 31.74 -3.20 0.71
N TYR A 312 31.86 -2.73 -0.52
CA TYR A 312 31.30 -1.47 -0.98
C TYR A 312 30.31 -1.67 -2.13
N ARG A 313 29.29 -0.81 -2.18
CA ARG A 313 28.49 -0.58 -3.39
C ARG A 313 29.31 0.24 -4.38
N SER A 314 29.00 0.14 -5.68
CA SER A 314 29.69 0.87 -6.74
C SER A 314 29.70 2.40 -6.60
N ASP A 315 28.81 2.97 -5.79
CA ASP A 315 28.75 4.41 -5.46
C ASP A 315 29.75 4.82 -4.35
N GLY A 316 30.48 3.88 -3.78
CA GLY A 316 31.45 4.10 -2.70
C GLY A 316 30.89 3.96 -1.30
N THR A 317 29.62 3.56 -1.15
CA THR A 317 28.99 3.30 0.15
C THR A 317 29.54 2.00 0.75
N LEU A 318 30.09 2.08 1.97
CA LEU A 318 30.48 0.88 2.73
C LEU A 318 29.23 0.16 3.22
N LEU A 319 29.10 -1.12 2.88
CA LEU A 319 27.94 -1.94 3.21
C LEU A 319 28.19 -2.86 4.39
N ALA A 320 29.33 -3.54 4.38
CA ALA A 320 29.67 -4.54 5.38
C ALA A 320 31.18 -4.65 5.55
N THR A 321 31.60 -5.25 6.65
CA THR A 321 32.98 -5.61 6.94
C THR A 321 33.01 -7.01 7.49
N THR A 322 33.98 -7.81 7.08
CA THR A 322 34.25 -9.14 7.62
C THR A 322 35.75 -9.35 7.78
N THR A 323 36.13 -10.49 8.35
CA THR A 323 37.52 -10.94 8.42
C THR A 323 37.64 -12.34 7.85
N THR A 324 38.77 -12.64 7.23
CA THR A 324 39.05 -14.01 6.78
C THR A 324 39.20 -14.96 7.96
N ASP A 325 38.68 -16.18 7.79
CA ASP A 325 38.73 -17.24 8.79
C ASP A 325 40.14 -17.84 8.95
N SER A 326 40.29 -18.83 9.84
CA SER A 326 41.56 -19.52 10.09
C SER A 326 42.21 -20.15 8.85
N ASN A 327 41.42 -20.42 7.81
CA ASN A 327 41.86 -21.01 6.56
C ASN A 327 42.04 -19.97 5.45
N GLY A 328 41.70 -18.69 5.67
CA GLY A 328 41.80 -17.61 4.69
C GLY A 328 40.51 -17.31 3.92
N TYR A 329 39.39 -17.95 4.26
CA TYR A 329 38.13 -17.74 3.53
C TYR A 329 37.33 -16.57 4.09
N TYR A 330 36.60 -15.88 3.22
CA TYR A 330 35.61 -14.87 3.60
C TYR A 330 34.37 -14.95 2.71
N LEU A 331 33.22 -14.52 3.22
CA LEU A 331 31.97 -14.52 2.46
C LEU A 331 31.03 -13.40 2.92
N PHE A 332 30.44 -12.71 1.96
CA PHE A 332 29.29 -11.82 2.15
C PHE A 332 28.05 -12.48 1.52
N THR A 333 27.00 -12.67 2.33
CA THR A 333 25.74 -13.27 1.90
C THR A 333 24.61 -12.24 1.93
N ASN A 334 23.44 -12.62 1.42
CA ASN A 334 22.22 -11.80 1.45
C ASN A 334 22.36 -10.45 0.72
N LEU A 335 23.09 -10.44 -0.39
CA LEU A 335 23.32 -9.23 -1.18
C LEU A 335 22.15 -9.01 -2.15
N VAL A 336 21.68 -7.77 -2.24
CA VAL A 336 20.72 -7.37 -3.27
C VAL A 336 21.42 -7.43 -4.64
N PRO A 337 20.77 -7.86 -5.74
CA PRO A 337 21.34 -7.69 -7.08
C PRO A 337 21.81 -6.25 -7.31
N GLY A 338 22.97 -6.08 -7.92
CA GLY A 338 23.60 -4.78 -8.03
C GLY A 338 25.11 -4.82 -8.18
N SER A 339 25.74 -3.65 -8.16
CA SER A 339 27.17 -3.53 -8.44
C SER A 339 28.00 -3.26 -7.17
N TYR A 340 29.09 -4.03 -7.00
CA TYR A 340 29.88 -4.12 -5.78
C TYR A 340 31.38 -4.17 -6.06
N TYR A 341 32.19 -3.74 -5.09
CA TYR A 341 33.62 -4.02 -5.05
C TYR A 341 34.05 -4.29 -3.60
N VAL A 342 35.18 -4.98 -3.41
CA VAL A 342 35.74 -5.23 -2.09
C VAL A 342 37.09 -4.57 -1.91
N VAL A 343 37.44 -4.28 -0.65
CA VAL A 343 38.75 -3.72 -0.27
C VAL A 343 39.36 -4.58 0.84
N PHE A 344 40.52 -5.15 0.55
CA PHE A 344 41.32 -5.93 1.48
C PHE A 344 42.33 -5.05 2.20
N THR A 345 42.47 -5.23 3.52
CA THR A 345 43.51 -4.55 4.31
C THR A 345 44.65 -5.52 4.60
N PRO A 346 45.83 -5.35 3.98
CA PRO A 346 46.98 -6.21 4.26
C PRO A 346 47.37 -6.18 5.74
N PRO A 347 47.64 -7.34 6.37
CA PRO A 347 48.24 -7.38 7.69
C PRO A 347 49.60 -6.67 7.72
N ALA A 348 50.05 -6.27 8.91
CA ALA A 348 51.34 -5.61 9.08
C ALA A 348 52.48 -6.48 8.49
N GLY A 349 53.27 -5.90 7.59
CA GLY A 349 54.37 -6.59 6.91
C GLY A 349 53.97 -7.33 5.64
N TYR A 350 52.70 -7.30 5.22
CA TYR A 350 52.23 -7.83 3.94
C TYR A 350 51.95 -6.71 2.93
N ILE A 351 52.08 -7.04 1.65
CA ILE A 351 51.68 -6.22 0.51
C ILE A 351 50.80 -7.05 -0.43
N ILE A 352 49.86 -6.39 -1.13
CA ILE A 352 49.02 -7.02 -2.15
C ILE A 352 49.88 -7.50 -3.34
N SER A 353 49.60 -8.69 -3.83
CA SER A 353 50.22 -9.27 -5.02
C SER A 353 49.71 -8.66 -6.32
N PRO A 354 50.45 -8.75 -7.44
CA PRO A 354 50.00 -8.20 -8.71
C PRO A 354 48.66 -8.78 -9.14
N PRO A 355 47.69 -7.97 -9.59
CA PRO A 355 46.37 -8.48 -9.93
C PRO A 355 46.32 -9.17 -11.30
N ASN A 356 45.42 -10.15 -11.47
CA ASN A 356 45.00 -10.76 -12.74
C ASN A 356 46.16 -11.31 -13.61
N GLN A 357 47.08 -12.09 -13.02
CA GLN A 357 48.31 -12.54 -13.69
C GLN A 357 48.22 -13.90 -14.41
N GLY A 358 47.19 -14.72 -14.16
CA GLY A 358 47.04 -16.09 -14.69
C GLY A 358 45.90 -16.28 -15.70
N GLY A 359 44.98 -15.32 -15.82
CA GLY A 359 43.79 -15.39 -16.66
C GLY A 359 42.68 -16.31 -16.12
N ASP A 360 42.86 -16.85 -14.91
CA ASP A 360 41.89 -17.69 -14.20
C ASP A 360 41.36 -16.92 -12.99
N LEU A 361 40.16 -16.36 -13.12
CA LEU A 361 39.59 -15.47 -12.09
C LEU A 361 39.30 -16.18 -10.77
N THR A 362 39.29 -17.52 -10.70
CA THR A 362 39.11 -18.26 -9.44
C THR A 362 40.43 -18.53 -8.70
N LYS A 363 41.55 -18.01 -9.22
CA LYS A 363 42.91 -18.24 -8.68
C LYS A 363 43.80 -17.01 -8.74
N ASP A 364 43.43 -16.01 -9.52
CA ASP A 364 44.20 -14.79 -9.66
C ASP A 364 43.84 -13.81 -8.55
N SER A 365 44.85 -13.11 -8.03
CA SER A 365 44.62 -12.00 -7.12
C SER A 365 43.86 -10.90 -7.87
N ASN A 366 42.76 -10.38 -7.35
CA ASN A 366 41.99 -9.31 -7.99
C ASN A 366 42.33 -7.88 -7.51
N PRO A 367 42.70 -7.63 -6.23
CA PRO A 367 42.84 -6.26 -5.76
C PRO A 367 44.06 -5.55 -6.35
N ASN A 368 43.92 -4.25 -6.58
CA ASN A 368 45.04 -3.37 -6.90
C ASN A 368 45.95 -3.15 -5.67
N SER A 369 47.02 -2.37 -5.82
CA SER A 369 48.00 -2.13 -4.74
C SER A 369 47.41 -1.48 -3.47
N ASN A 370 46.22 -0.89 -3.55
CA ASN A 370 45.49 -0.32 -2.42
C ASN A 370 44.50 -1.31 -1.79
N GLY A 371 44.50 -2.57 -2.23
CA GLY A 371 43.60 -3.61 -1.74
C GLY A 371 42.22 -3.62 -2.40
N GLN A 372 41.93 -2.74 -3.37
CA GLN A 372 40.61 -2.61 -3.96
C GLN A 372 40.45 -3.43 -5.26
N THR A 373 39.38 -4.19 -5.38
CA THR A 373 39.01 -4.93 -6.61
C THR A 373 38.34 -4.01 -7.65
N THR A 374 38.20 -4.50 -8.88
CA THR A 374 37.26 -3.91 -9.85
C THR A 374 35.82 -4.11 -9.38
N THR A 375 34.92 -3.25 -9.87
CA THR A 375 33.48 -3.42 -9.66
C THR A 375 32.96 -4.62 -10.44
N ILE A 376 32.17 -5.46 -9.78
CA ILE A 376 31.39 -6.56 -10.36
C ILE A 376 29.90 -6.26 -10.24
N THR A 377 29.08 -6.89 -11.08
CA THR A 377 27.61 -6.82 -10.98
C THR A 377 27.10 -8.21 -10.63
N LEU A 378 26.40 -8.33 -9.51
CA LEU A 378 25.71 -9.53 -9.09
C LEU A 378 24.28 -9.51 -9.62
N VAL A 379 23.86 -10.64 -10.21
CA VAL A 379 22.45 -10.88 -10.56
C VAL A 379 21.73 -11.68 -9.48
N SER A 380 20.40 -11.79 -9.61
CA SER A 380 19.56 -12.53 -8.68
C SER A 380 20.04 -13.98 -8.45
N GLY A 381 20.25 -14.33 -7.18
CA GLY A 381 20.70 -15.67 -6.75
C GLY A 381 22.15 -16.02 -7.07
N GLU A 382 22.96 -15.08 -7.60
CA GLU A 382 24.36 -15.34 -7.95
C GLU A 382 25.23 -15.62 -6.71
N ASN A 383 26.12 -16.60 -6.80
CA ASN A 383 27.18 -16.84 -5.81
C ASN A 383 28.55 -16.64 -6.47
N ASN A 384 29.17 -15.49 -6.22
CA ASN A 384 30.41 -15.09 -6.88
C ASN A 384 31.63 -15.39 -5.98
N LEU A 385 32.38 -16.44 -6.34
CA LEU A 385 33.58 -16.90 -5.62
C LEU A 385 34.84 -16.66 -6.46
N THR A 386 34.99 -15.45 -7.00
CA THR A 386 36.13 -15.09 -7.87
C THR A 386 36.84 -13.83 -7.39
N LEU A 387 36.57 -13.38 -6.16
CA LEU A 387 37.19 -12.18 -5.59
C LEU A 387 38.21 -12.61 -4.54
N ASP A 388 39.40 -12.97 -5.00
CA ASP A 388 40.49 -13.48 -4.20
C ASP A 388 41.60 -12.43 -4.03
N ALA A 389 42.38 -12.54 -2.95
CA ALA A 389 43.54 -11.67 -2.71
C ALA A 389 44.82 -12.46 -2.34
N GLY A 390 45.83 -12.36 -3.20
CA GLY A 390 47.18 -12.79 -2.90
C GLY A 390 47.92 -11.71 -2.11
N MET A 391 48.60 -12.08 -1.03
CA MET A 391 49.46 -11.17 -0.26
C MET A 391 50.83 -11.78 -0.02
N SER A 392 51.88 -10.98 -0.17
CA SER A 392 53.27 -11.41 0.03
C SER A 392 53.93 -10.59 1.13
N LEU A 393 54.88 -11.17 1.85
CA LEU A 393 55.67 -10.44 2.85
C LEU A 393 56.51 -9.34 2.17
N GLN A 394 56.52 -8.16 2.77
CA GLN A 394 57.36 -7.05 2.34
C GLN A 394 58.84 -7.46 2.45
N PRO A 395 59.66 -7.28 1.39
CA PRO A 395 61.08 -7.59 1.47
C PRO A 395 61.74 -6.75 2.57
N ASN A 396 62.37 -7.39 3.55
CA ASN A 396 63.12 -6.72 4.60
C ASN A 396 64.22 -5.83 3.99
N SER A 397 64.06 -4.50 4.03
CA SER A 397 65.21 -3.59 3.97
C SER A 397 66.07 -3.84 5.21
N GLY A 398 67.18 -4.55 5.03
CA GLY A 398 68.06 -4.98 6.12
C GLY A 398 68.57 -3.81 6.98
N GLY A 399 68.47 -3.97 8.30
CA GLY A 399 69.09 -3.09 9.29
C GLY A 399 68.74 -3.52 10.72
N SER A 400 69.73 -4.03 11.45
CA SER A 400 69.62 -4.52 12.83
C SER A 400 69.23 -3.44 13.85
N GLY A 401 68.25 -3.71 14.71
CA GLY A 401 67.96 -2.92 15.92
C GLY A 401 66.77 -3.49 16.71
N ASN A 402 66.96 -3.69 18.01
CA ASN A 402 66.03 -4.22 19.04
C ASN A 402 64.58 -3.67 18.98
N PRO A 403 63.53 -4.37 19.47
CA PRO A 403 62.15 -3.91 19.32
C PRO A 403 61.84 -2.77 20.29
N ALA A 404 61.34 -1.65 19.74
CA ALA A 404 60.75 -0.56 20.52
C ALA A 404 59.25 -0.81 20.73
N PRO A 405 58.65 -0.34 21.84
CA PRO A 405 57.27 -0.66 22.18
C PRO A 405 56.27 0.03 21.25
N ILE A 406 55.12 -0.66 21.11
CA ILE A 406 53.94 -0.29 20.31
C ILE A 406 53.56 1.18 20.54
N THR A 407 53.62 1.97 19.47
CA THR A 407 52.89 3.24 19.34
C THR A 407 51.94 3.13 18.15
N THR A 408 50.75 3.69 18.34
CA THR A 408 49.60 3.74 17.42
C THR A 408 49.98 4.13 15.98
N PRO A 409 49.31 3.57 14.93
CA PRO A 409 49.56 3.96 13.55
C PRO A 409 49.25 5.45 13.29
N PRO A 410 49.99 6.13 12.39
CA PRO A 410 49.75 7.53 12.08
C PRO A 410 48.48 7.72 11.23
N ALA A 411 47.79 8.84 11.45
CA ALA A 411 46.67 9.28 10.63
C ALA A 411 47.11 9.53 9.17
N PHE A 412 46.34 9.00 8.22
CA PHE A 412 46.50 9.25 6.80
C PHE A 412 46.07 10.69 6.49
N ASN A 413 47.00 11.52 6.03
CA ASN A 413 46.71 12.88 5.53
C ASN A 413 46.64 12.83 3.99
N PRO A 414 45.55 13.31 3.35
CA PRO A 414 45.49 13.39 1.90
C PRO A 414 46.45 14.48 1.36
N PRO A 415 47.00 14.33 0.14
CA PRO A 415 47.99 15.25 -0.40
C PRO A 415 47.39 16.63 -0.70
N SER A 416 48.05 17.69 -0.22
CA SER A 416 47.77 19.07 -0.58
C SER A 416 48.54 19.47 -1.85
N GLY A 417 47.84 20.12 -2.77
CA GLY A 417 48.42 20.63 -4.00
C GLY A 417 47.46 21.58 -4.71
N THR A 418 47.32 22.80 -4.20
CA THR A 418 46.67 23.90 -4.92
C THR A 418 47.75 24.72 -5.62
N PRO A 419 47.57 25.03 -6.91
CA PRO A 419 47.84 26.38 -7.39
C PRO A 419 46.59 26.99 -8.02
N THR A 420 46.27 28.18 -7.55
CA THR A 420 45.19 29.08 -7.98
C THR A 420 45.47 29.62 -9.39
N GLN A 421 44.48 29.60 -10.29
CA GLN A 421 43.84 30.81 -10.89
C GLN A 421 42.79 30.50 -11.99
N THR A 422 41.54 30.85 -11.66
CA THR A 422 40.52 31.63 -12.40
C THR A 422 40.17 31.34 -13.87
N VAL A 423 38.95 30.79 -14.12
CA VAL A 423 37.74 31.45 -14.70
C VAL A 423 36.75 30.42 -15.30
N THR A 424 35.53 30.42 -14.76
CA THR A 424 34.17 29.98 -15.24
C THR A 424 33.97 28.76 -16.15
N THR A 425 33.15 27.80 -15.69
CA THR A 425 31.78 27.48 -16.16
C THR A 425 31.10 26.45 -15.24
N THR A 426 29.79 26.59 -15.03
CA THR A 426 28.84 25.74 -14.28
C THR A 426 28.77 24.29 -14.79
N PRO A 427 28.47 23.29 -13.92
CA PRO A 427 27.16 22.61 -14.02
C PRO A 427 26.52 22.14 -12.68
N GLU A 428 25.21 21.93 -12.78
CA GLU A 428 24.19 21.22 -11.96
C GLU A 428 24.60 20.17 -10.89
N PRO A 429 23.85 20.00 -9.78
CA PRO A 429 23.92 18.81 -8.93
C PRO A 429 22.67 17.90 -9.06
N GLY A 430 22.92 16.65 -9.47
CA GLY A 430 21.95 15.55 -9.45
C GLY A 430 22.19 14.57 -8.30
N THR A 431 21.05 14.05 -7.82
CA THR A 431 20.75 12.69 -7.32
C THR A 431 21.48 12.09 -6.12
N GLU A 432 20.63 11.68 -5.18
CA GLU A 432 20.83 11.07 -3.88
C GLU A 432 21.22 9.58 -3.96
N THR A 433 22.01 9.13 -2.98
CA THR A 433 22.36 7.73 -2.68
C THR A 433 21.53 7.21 -1.50
N PRO A 434 20.90 6.01 -1.55
CA PRO A 434 20.21 5.41 -0.41
C PRO A 434 21.08 4.39 0.39
N PRO A 435 20.76 4.16 1.68
CA PRO A 435 21.46 3.21 2.57
C PRO A 435 21.11 1.73 2.31
N VAL A 436 21.55 0.84 3.21
CA VAL A 436 21.89 -0.58 3.03
C VAL A 436 21.00 -1.48 3.91
N PRO A 437 20.46 -2.63 3.43
CA PRO A 437 19.76 -3.59 4.28
C PRO A 437 20.71 -4.52 5.06
N ILE A 438 20.24 -4.93 6.24
CA ILE A 438 20.95 -5.61 7.33
C ILE A 438 21.13 -7.12 7.09
N VAL A 439 22.32 -7.60 7.44
CA VAL A 439 22.87 -8.96 7.39
C VAL A 439 22.29 -9.85 8.50
N THR A 440 22.15 -11.15 8.24
CA THR A 440 22.11 -12.23 9.26
C THR A 440 23.40 -13.04 9.17
N PRO A 441 24.17 -13.25 10.26
CA PRO A 441 25.29 -14.16 10.28
C PRO A 441 25.02 -15.42 11.08
N THR A 442 25.85 -16.40 10.73
CA THR A 442 26.03 -17.70 11.38
C THR A 442 27.20 -17.56 12.38
N PRO A 443 27.15 -18.13 13.59
CA PRO A 443 28.20 -17.93 14.60
C PRO A 443 29.49 -18.75 14.33
N GLU A 444 30.65 -18.11 14.55
CA GLU A 444 31.99 -18.74 14.63
C GLU A 444 32.22 -19.40 16.02
N PRO A 445 32.98 -20.50 16.15
CA PRO A 445 33.13 -21.23 17.40
C PRO A 445 34.24 -20.64 18.30
N ASP A 446 33.97 -20.50 19.60
CA ASP A 446 35.04 -20.32 20.59
C ASP A 446 35.49 -21.65 21.20
N SER A 447 36.79 -21.70 21.43
CA SER A 447 37.65 -22.82 21.76
C SER A 447 37.49 -23.31 23.21
N GLY A 448 37.12 -24.59 23.36
CA GLY A 448 37.41 -25.35 24.57
C GLY A 448 36.29 -26.25 25.10
N SER A 449 36.45 -27.56 24.86
CA SER A 449 35.77 -28.71 25.49
C SER A 449 34.54 -29.29 24.78
N SER A 450 34.75 -30.48 24.22
CA SER A 450 33.78 -31.59 24.01
C SER A 450 32.42 -31.25 23.40
N GLY A 451 32.24 -31.66 22.15
CA GLY A 451 31.13 -31.27 21.27
C GLY A 451 29.71 -31.55 21.75
N VAL A 452 28.88 -30.51 21.62
CA VAL A 452 27.52 -30.47 21.05
C VAL A 452 27.37 -29.04 20.51
N THR A 453 27.06 -28.84 19.22
CA THR A 453 26.64 -27.52 18.71
C THR A 453 25.25 -27.26 19.27
N ARG A 454 25.15 -26.43 20.32
CA ARG A 454 23.87 -26.16 20.99
C ARG A 454 23.23 -24.93 20.38
N THR A 455 22.00 -25.10 19.89
CA THR A 455 21.14 -24.02 19.41
C THR A 455 20.68 -23.19 20.60
N VAL A 456 21.04 -21.92 20.66
CA VAL A 456 20.64 -20.97 21.72
C VAL A 456 19.71 -19.89 21.16
N PRO A 457 18.90 -19.22 22.01
CA PRO A 457 18.10 -18.09 21.58
C PRO A 457 18.93 -16.97 20.96
N TYR A 458 18.36 -16.27 19.98
CA TYR A 458 18.97 -15.12 19.33
C TYR A 458 18.04 -13.91 19.27
N ILE A 459 18.59 -12.73 19.02
CA ILE A 459 17.83 -11.50 18.76
C ILE A 459 18.06 -10.91 17.37
N LEU A 460 16.99 -10.38 16.77
CA LEU A 460 17.01 -9.49 15.61
C LEU A 460 16.58 -8.10 16.06
N LYS A 461 17.25 -7.05 15.61
CA LYS A 461 16.86 -5.66 15.90
C LYS A 461 16.74 -4.84 14.63
N VAL A 462 15.60 -4.14 14.48
CA VAL A 462 15.33 -3.26 13.35
C VAL A 462 14.86 -1.89 13.82
N ALA A 463 15.24 -0.84 13.12
CA ALA A 463 14.64 0.48 13.26
C ALA A 463 13.41 0.56 12.35
N ASP A 464 12.38 1.30 12.76
CA ASP A 464 11.21 1.57 11.93
C ASP A 464 11.46 2.57 10.79
N ARG A 465 12.68 3.13 10.69
CA ARG A 465 13.16 4.03 9.64
C ARG A 465 14.69 4.17 9.66
N GLU A 466 15.28 4.37 8.49
CA GLU A 466 16.75 4.51 8.32
C GLU A 466 17.27 5.94 8.57
N THR A 467 16.43 6.95 8.44
CA THR A 467 16.78 8.36 8.69
C THR A 467 15.86 8.94 9.75
N VAL A 468 16.45 9.64 10.73
CA VAL A 468 15.72 10.31 11.82
C VAL A 468 16.24 11.74 11.96
N TYR A 469 15.37 12.74 11.86
CA TYR A 469 15.80 14.12 12.06
C TYR A 469 15.93 14.44 13.56
N SER A 470 16.82 15.38 13.90
CA SER A 470 16.96 15.95 15.24
C SER A 470 15.57 16.21 15.87
N GLY A 471 15.29 15.61 17.03
CA GLY A 471 14.01 15.76 17.73
C GLY A 471 12.89 14.80 17.29
N GLN A 472 13.06 13.96 16.27
CA GLN A 472 12.06 12.96 15.86
C GLN A 472 12.17 11.66 16.65
N VAL A 473 11.03 10.95 16.73
CA VAL A 473 10.95 9.62 17.34
C VAL A 473 11.48 8.56 16.37
N VAL A 474 12.24 7.60 16.89
CA VAL A 474 12.62 6.37 16.20
C VAL A 474 12.35 5.19 17.12
N LYS A 475 11.67 4.17 16.59
CA LYS A 475 11.33 2.95 17.33
C LYS A 475 12.24 1.82 16.86
N PHE A 476 12.77 1.09 17.82
CA PHE A 476 13.55 -0.11 17.56
C PHE A 476 12.76 -1.33 18.01
N THR A 477 12.48 -2.23 17.08
CA THR A 477 11.85 -3.51 17.38
C THR A 477 12.95 -4.56 17.55
N ILE A 478 12.98 -5.21 18.71
CA ILE A 478 13.84 -6.34 19.02
C ILE A 478 12.97 -7.59 19.05
N THR A 479 13.30 -8.58 18.24
CA THR A 479 12.64 -9.88 18.19
C THR A 479 13.57 -10.93 18.76
N VAL A 480 13.17 -11.58 19.85
CA VAL A 480 13.90 -12.67 20.51
C VAL A 480 13.29 -13.99 20.09
N VAL A 481 14.09 -14.91 19.55
CA VAL A 481 13.62 -16.22 19.09
C VAL A 481 14.38 -17.30 19.85
N ASN A 482 13.68 -18.31 20.37
CA ASN A 482 14.30 -19.55 20.84
C ASN A 482 14.15 -20.64 19.76
N PRO A 483 15.15 -20.86 18.90
CA PRO A 483 15.07 -21.88 17.85
C PRO A 483 15.35 -23.31 18.37
N SER A 484 15.65 -23.49 19.65
CA SER A 484 15.93 -24.81 20.22
C SER A 484 14.67 -25.61 20.52
N ASN A 485 14.83 -26.90 20.80
CA ASN A 485 13.75 -27.80 21.20
C ASN A 485 13.56 -27.87 22.73
N THR A 486 14.32 -27.09 23.50
CA THR A 486 14.24 -27.03 24.97
C THR A 486 14.02 -25.59 25.45
N GLU A 487 13.51 -25.43 26.67
CA GLU A 487 13.23 -24.08 27.20
C GLU A 487 14.53 -23.34 27.55
N ALA A 488 14.55 -22.04 27.25
CA ALA A 488 15.58 -21.14 27.76
C ALA A 488 15.07 -20.48 29.03
N THR A 489 15.89 -20.35 30.06
CA THR A 489 15.52 -19.73 31.34
C THR A 489 16.41 -18.52 31.63
N ASN A 490 15.97 -17.68 32.57
CA ASN A 490 16.67 -16.45 32.94
C ASN A 490 16.99 -15.54 31.73
N VAL A 491 16.10 -15.53 30.73
CA VAL A 491 16.30 -14.79 29.48
C VAL A 491 16.08 -13.30 29.73
N VAL A 492 17.13 -12.52 29.49
CA VAL A 492 17.14 -11.06 29.69
C VAL A 492 17.70 -10.38 28.46
N VAL A 493 16.99 -9.38 27.97
CA VAL A 493 17.47 -8.47 26.92
C VAL A 493 17.85 -7.14 27.56
N THR A 494 19.03 -6.63 27.23
CA THR A 494 19.46 -5.27 27.59
C THR A 494 19.74 -4.47 26.33
N ASP A 495 19.15 -3.30 26.20
CA ASP A 495 19.34 -2.37 25.10
C ASP A 495 19.90 -1.06 25.67
N ASN A 496 21.16 -0.77 25.35
CA ASN A 496 21.87 0.41 25.82
C ASN A 496 21.80 1.48 24.72
N VAL A 497 20.76 2.31 24.77
CA VAL A 497 20.46 3.27 23.71
C VAL A 497 21.54 4.36 23.65
N PRO A 498 22.20 4.58 22.49
CA PRO A 498 23.28 5.56 22.36
C PRO A 498 22.87 6.96 22.80
N ASP A 499 23.83 7.72 23.33
CA ASP A 499 23.59 9.08 23.84
C ASP A 499 23.05 10.05 22.80
N LYS A 500 23.17 9.73 21.51
CA LYS A 500 22.57 10.51 20.42
C LYS A 500 21.04 10.43 20.40
N LEU A 501 20.43 9.48 21.11
CA LEU A 501 18.99 9.33 21.28
C LEU A 501 18.60 9.49 22.75
N VAL A 502 17.30 9.59 23.02
CA VAL A 502 16.70 9.63 24.36
C VAL A 502 15.61 8.58 24.43
N VAL A 503 15.70 7.65 25.39
CA VAL A 503 14.64 6.66 25.59
C VAL A 503 13.36 7.33 26.08
N LYS A 504 12.25 7.05 25.41
CA LYS A 504 10.90 7.53 25.77
C LYS A 504 10.05 6.45 26.43
N GLY A 505 10.36 5.19 26.18
CA GLY A 505 9.72 4.05 26.81
C GLY A 505 10.01 2.77 26.04
N ALA A 506 9.59 1.64 26.60
CA ALA A 506 9.63 0.36 25.90
C ALA A 506 8.43 -0.52 26.29
N THR A 507 8.01 -1.38 25.37
CA THR A 507 6.96 -2.39 25.59
C THR A 507 7.49 -3.76 25.20
N THR A 508 6.87 -4.82 25.73
CA THR A 508 7.23 -6.21 25.41
C THR A 508 5.97 -7.07 25.31
N SER A 509 5.99 -8.09 24.46
CA SER A 509 4.94 -9.11 24.38
C SER A 509 5.02 -10.15 25.51
N GLN A 510 6.16 -10.24 26.21
CA GLN A 510 6.37 -11.13 27.36
C GLN A 510 7.42 -10.55 28.30
N GLY A 511 7.23 -10.73 29.61
CA GLY A 511 8.18 -10.32 30.64
C GLY A 511 7.96 -8.89 31.13
N ASN A 512 8.93 -8.37 31.90
CA ASN A 512 8.83 -7.07 32.53
C ASN A 512 9.89 -6.10 32.01
N VAL A 513 9.48 -4.88 31.67
CA VAL A 513 10.36 -3.80 31.18
C VAL A 513 10.82 -2.93 32.34
N THR A 514 12.12 -2.67 32.42
CA THR A 514 12.73 -1.67 33.31
C THR A 514 13.53 -0.67 32.47
N VAL A 515 13.23 0.63 32.61
CA VAL A 515 13.96 1.71 31.93
C VAL A 515 14.73 2.53 32.98
N LYS A 516 16.05 2.62 32.84
CA LYS A 516 16.93 3.44 33.71
C LYS A 516 17.83 4.32 32.86
N GLY A 517 17.40 5.57 32.65
CA GLY A 517 18.10 6.49 31.76
C GLY A 517 18.05 5.98 30.33
N GLN A 518 19.21 5.69 29.74
CA GLN A 518 19.36 5.19 28.38
C GLN A 518 19.29 3.66 28.26
N ASN A 519 19.36 2.95 29.39
CA ASN A 519 19.39 1.50 29.39
C ASN A 519 17.97 0.95 29.59
N VAL A 520 17.55 0.10 28.66
CA VAL A 520 16.30 -0.65 28.71
C VAL A 520 16.64 -2.10 28.99
N THR A 521 16.10 -2.66 30.07
CA THR A 521 16.24 -4.09 30.39
C THR A 521 14.87 -4.74 30.37
N VAL A 522 14.75 -5.85 29.66
CA VAL A 522 13.55 -6.68 29.61
C VAL A 522 13.87 -8.05 30.16
N ASP A 523 13.27 -8.39 31.30
CA ASP A 523 13.35 -9.71 31.90
C ASP A 523 12.20 -10.56 31.35
N ILE A 524 12.53 -11.45 30.41
CA ILE A 524 11.59 -12.34 29.70
C ILE A 524 11.29 -13.58 30.56
N GLY A 525 12.20 -13.96 31.45
CA GLY A 525 12.10 -15.15 32.28
C GLY A 525 12.33 -16.43 31.49
N THR A 526 11.28 -17.23 31.31
CA THR A 526 11.35 -18.51 30.59
C THR A 526 10.81 -18.36 29.16
N LEU A 527 11.60 -18.76 28.17
CA LEU A 527 11.24 -18.71 26.75
C LEU A 527 11.11 -20.14 26.21
N ALA A 528 9.88 -20.54 25.89
CA ALA A 528 9.56 -21.88 25.42
C ALA A 528 10.23 -22.24 24.07
N PRO A 529 10.41 -23.52 23.75
CA PRO A 529 10.91 -23.97 22.45
C PRO A 529 10.11 -23.37 21.29
N GLY A 530 10.80 -22.82 20.28
CA GLY A 530 10.19 -22.20 19.09
C GLY A 530 9.47 -20.86 19.34
N ALA A 531 9.42 -20.37 20.57
CA ALA A 531 8.71 -19.14 20.91
C ALA A 531 9.47 -17.89 20.47
N THR A 532 8.70 -16.84 20.16
CA THR A 532 9.21 -15.52 19.78
C THR A 532 8.63 -14.44 20.69
N VAL A 533 9.47 -13.53 21.18
CA VAL A 533 9.09 -12.38 22.01
C VAL A 533 9.50 -11.09 21.29
N THR A 534 8.58 -10.13 21.22
CA THR A 534 8.83 -8.84 20.58
C THR A 534 8.91 -7.73 21.63
N ILE A 535 9.97 -6.93 21.56
CA ILE A 535 10.22 -5.77 22.41
C ILE A 535 10.28 -4.54 21.51
N VAL A 536 9.55 -3.48 21.82
CA VAL A 536 9.60 -2.21 21.07
C VAL A 536 10.17 -1.12 21.97
N VAL A 537 11.36 -0.63 21.64
CA VAL A 537 12.03 0.48 22.33
C VAL A 537 11.77 1.77 21.57
N THR A 538 11.03 2.69 22.19
CA THR A 538 10.70 4.01 21.62
C THR A 538 11.73 5.03 22.08
N THR A 539 12.39 5.70 21.14
CA THR A 539 13.44 6.68 21.42
C THR A 539 13.21 7.98 20.62
N GLN A 540 13.90 9.06 20.96
CA GLN A 540 13.86 10.33 20.24
C GLN A 540 15.29 10.82 19.97
N ALA A 541 15.61 11.29 18.76
CA ALA A 541 16.92 11.86 18.47
C ALA A 541 17.18 13.14 19.26
N ARG A 542 18.37 13.27 19.88
CA ARG A 542 18.75 14.48 20.63
C ARG A 542 18.99 15.66 19.68
N ASP A 543 18.64 16.84 20.17
CA ASP A 543 18.75 18.04 19.36
C ASP A 543 20.19 18.43 19.03
N GLY A 544 20.44 18.76 17.76
CA GLY A 544 21.71 19.31 17.29
C GLY A 544 22.86 18.31 17.16
N ILE A 545 22.60 17.01 17.27
CA ILE A 545 23.59 15.94 17.09
C ILE A 545 23.45 15.35 15.69
N VAL A 546 24.56 15.10 15.00
CA VAL A 546 24.56 14.54 13.64
C VAL A 546 25.38 13.27 13.49
N GLY A 547 25.12 12.55 12.40
CA GLY A 547 25.78 11.33 11.98
C GLY A 547 25.01 10.07 12.39
N SER A 548 25.52 8.93 11.93
CA SER A 548 24.92 7.63 12.19
C SER A 548 24.83 7.35 13.69
N VAL A 549 23.72 6.73 14.07
CA VAL A 549 23.43 6.18 15.38
C VAL A 549 23.27 4.68 15.21
N SER A 550 24.11 3.93 15.92
CA SER A 550 24.09 2.47 15.94
C SER A 550 23.53 2.05 17.29
N ASN A 551 22.27 1.58 17.34
CA ASN A 551 21.66 1.12 18.58
C ASN A 551 21.78 -0.41 18.72
N THR A 552 22.41 -0.88 19.79
CA THR A 552 22.79 -2.29 19.99
C THR A 552 22.09 -2.87 21.21
N ALA A 553 21.50 -4.06 21.06
CA ALA A 553 20.95 -4.83 22.17
C ALA A 553 21.81 -6.07 22.50
N THR A 554 21.74 -6.56 23.72
CA THR A 554 22.41 -7.79 24.15
C THR A 554 21.38 -8.74 24.72
N LEU A 555 21.45 -9.99 24.32
CA LEU A 555 20.64 -11.07 24.88
C LEU A 555 21.51 -11.93 25.78
N SER A 556 21.00 -12.29 26.96
CA SER A 556 21.64 -13.26 27.85
C SER A 556 20.59 -14.22 28.43
N GLY A 557 21.01 -15.42 28.79
CA GLY A 557 20.15 -16.37 29.48
C GLY A 557 20.86 -17.69 29.73
N GLU A 558 20.09 -18.71 30.08
CA GLU A 558 20.57 -20.06 30.29
C GLU A 558 19.83 -21.03 29.38
N GLN A 559 20.58 -21.81 28.60
CA GLN A 559 20.05 -22.90 27.77
C GLN A 559 20.63 -24.22 28.30
N ASP A 560 19.75 -25.11 28.75
CA ASP A 560 20.11 -26.44 29.26
C ASP A 560 21.30 -26.44 30.26
N GLY A 561 21.26 -25.58 31.28
CA GLY A 561 22.30 -25.52 32.32
C GLY A 561 23.54 -24.69 31.97
N ILE A 562 23.61 -24.06 30.78
CA ILE A 562 24.76 -23.28 30.31
C ILE A 562 24.34 -21.84 30.01
N LEU A 563 25.09 -20.89 30.54
CA LEU A 563 24.89 -19.46 30.29
C LEU A 563 25.33 -19.09 28.87
N PHE A 564 24.53 -18.27 28.19
CA PHE A 564 24.85 -17.68 26.89
C PHE A 564 24.68 -16.16 26.92
N THR A 565 25.45 -15.48 26.06
CA THR A 565 25.34 -14.03 25.79
C THR A 565 25.56 -13.78 24.30
N GLN A 566 24.73 -12.94 23.68
CA GLN A 566 24.81 -12.56 22.26
C GLN A 566 24.78 -11.04 22.09
N SER A 567 25.65 -10.49 21.23
CA SER A 567 25.76 -9.04 20.98
C SER A 567 26.03 -8.63 19.51
N GLY A 568 26.17 -9.57 18.57
CA GLY A 568 26.69 -9.32 17.20
C GLY A 568 25.73 -8.69 16.18
N ASP A 569 24.47 -9.15 16.12
CA ASP A 569 23.47 -8.79 15.06
C ASP A 569 22.31 -7.95 15.55
N THR A 570 22.62 -7.15 16.54
CA THR A 570 21.61 -6.53 17.38
C THR A 570 21.60 -5.03 17.15
N THR A 571 22.21 -4.60 16.05
CA THR A 571 22.56 -3.23 15.76
C THR A 571 21.65 -2.70 14.65
N ALA A 572 20.76 -1.78 15.02
CA ALA A 572 19.97 -1.02 14.06
C ALA A 572 20.61 0.36 13.86
N VAL A 573 20.89 0.71 12.61
CA VAL A 573 21.52 1.99 12.27
C VAL A 573 20.45 2.97 11.79
N ALA A 574 20.42 4.16 12.38
CA ALA A 574 19.64 5.28 11.89
C ALA A 574 20.55 6.51 11.74
N THR A 575 20.44 7.25 10.65
CA THR A 575 21.24 8.47 10.44
C THR A 575 20.54 9.67 11.05
N VAL A 576 21.17 10.34 12.01
CA VAL A 576 20.68 11.62 12.55
C VAL A 576 21.27 12.78 11.75
N THR A 577 20.41 13.59 11.15
CA THR A 577 20.85 14.71 10.31
C THR A 577 20.53 16.05 11.00
N SER A 578 21.44 17.03 10.90
CA SER A 578 21.21 18.36 11.45
C SER A 578 20.28 19.12 10.54
N ILE A 579 19.42 19.91 11.17
CA ILE A 579 18.73 21.00 10.50
C ILE A 579 19.78 22.07 10.11
N PRO A 580 19.78 22.64 8.89
CA PRO A 580 20.60 23.80 8.55
C PRO A 580 20.38 24.93 9.55
N LYS A 581 21.45 25.47 10.14
CA LYS A 581 21.37 26.57 11.12
C LYS A 581 21.64 27.91 10.43
N LEU A 582 20.72 28.86 10.56
CA LEU A 582 20.95 30.30 10.34
C LEU A 582 20.68 31.07 11.66
N PRO A 583 21.25 32.28 11.82
CA PRO A 583 21.70 32.82 13.10
C PRO A 583 20.60 33.43 13.97
N ASN A 584 20.89 33.45 15.28
CA ASN A 584 20.14 34.16 16.31
C ASN A 584 19.78 35.60 15.90
N THR A 585 18.49 35.90 15.80
CA THR A 585 17.97 37.27 15.99
C THR A 585 16.79 37.20 16.95
N GLY A 586 17.01 37.65 18.19
CA GLY A 586 15.98 37.67 19.22
C GLY A 586 14.78 38.51 18.82
N PHE A 587 13.61 37.90 18.82
CA PHE A 587 12.33 38.62 18.81
C PHE A 587 11.36 37.92 19.78
N LYS A 588 10.80 38.70 20.70
CA LYS A 588 9.73 38.28 21.61
C LYS A 588 8.40 38.20 20.85
N PRO A 589 7.48 37.30 21.20
CA PRO A 589 6.20 37.18 20.52
C PRO A 589 5.27 38.35 20.89
N ALA A 590 4.58 38.90 19.89
CA ALA A 590 3.45 39.79 20.09
C ALA A 590 2.16 38.96 20.04
N GLU A 591 1.37 39.07 21.11
CA GLU A 591 0.03 38.53 21.24
C GLU A 591 -0.94 39.17 20.24
N SER A 592 -1.73 38.35 19.53
CA SER A 592 -3.19 38.56 19.39
C SER A 592 -3.81 37.45 18.54
N ASN A 593 -4.79 36.79 19.14
CA ASN A 593 -5.62 35.73 18.61
C ASN A 593 -6.54 36.24 17.48
N PRO A 594 -6.48 35.70 16.23
CA PRO A 594 -7.42 36.05 15.18
C PRO A 594 -8.39 34.90 14.88
N LEU A 595 -9.24 34.50 15.84
CA LEU A 595 -10.32 33.53 15.60
C LEU A 595 -11.74 34.12 15.65
N GLU A 596 -11.91 35.45 15.75
CA GLU A 596 -13.25 36.05 15.85
C GLU A 596 -13.84 36.63 14.55
N ARG A 597 -13.19 36.49 13.39
CA ARG A 597 -13.66 37.16 12.15
C ARG A 597 -14.48 36.31 11.17
N TRP A 598 -14.78 35.05 11.48
CA TRP A 598 -15.58 34.20 10.60
C TRP A 598 -16.89 33.78 11.27
N LYS A 599 -17.96 34.51 10.98
CA LYS A 599 -19.34 34.01 11.06
C LYS A 599 -19.91 34.07 9.64
N PRO A 600 -20.38 32.96 9.05
CA PRO A 600 -20.93 33.00 7.70
C PRO A 600 -22.22 33.83 7.69
N SER A 601 -22.35 34.72 6.70
CA SER A 601 -23.63 35.33 6.38
C SER A 601 -24.56 34.25 5.84
N THR A 602 -25.67 34.03 6.54
CA THR A 602 -26.81 33.25 6.07
C THR A 602 -27.43 33.95 4.85
N ALA A 603 -26.99 33.60 3.64
CA ALA A 603 -27.74 33.79 2.39
C ALA A 603 -27.00 33.16 1.18
N SER A 604 -27.36 31.94 0.81
CA SER A 604 -27.65 31.59 -0.58
C SER A 604 -28.33 30.22 -0.61
N THR A 605 -29.40 30.12 -1.39
CA THR A 605 -30.37 29.04 -1.50
C THR A 605 -29.75 27.64 -1.65
N VAL A 606 -30.25 26.71 -0.84
CA VAL A 606 -30.14 25.25 -1.04
C VAL A 606 -30.58 24.94 -2.48
N GLN A 607 -29.68 24.41 -3.31
CA GLN A 607 -30.06 23.83 -4.60
C GLN A 607 -30.51 22.38 -4.34
N GLU A 608 -31.79 22.11 -4.55
CA GLU A 608 -32.34 20.76 -4.50
C GLU A 608 -31.76 19.89 -5.65
N GLY A 609 -31.15 18.74 -5.29
CA GLY A 609 -31.20 17.53 -6.12
C GLY A 609 -29.93 17.03 -6.82
N VAL A 610 -28.73 17.24 -6.27
CA VAL A 610 -27.52 16.46 -6.62
C VAL A 610 -26.80 16.19 -5.29
N SER A 611 -26.31 14.97 -5.05
CA SER A 611 -25.55 14.58 -3.86
C SER A 611 -24.05 14.85 -4.02
N ASP A 612 -23.30 14.94 -2.93
CA ASP A 612 -21.83 15.08 -3.01
C ASP A 612 -21.18 13.86 -3.71
N LEU A 613 -21.77 12.68 -3.57
CA LEU A 613 -21.34 11.48 -4.30
C LEU A 613 -21.50 11.65 -5.81
N GLU A 614 -22.62 12.22 -6.28
CA GLU A 614 -22.83 12.52 -7.70
C GLU A 614 -21.90 13.65 -8.18
N MET A 615 -21.68 14.69 -7.38
CA MET A 615 -20.87 15.84 -7.78
C MET A 615 -19.35 15.58 -7.76
N PHE A 616 -18.88 14.70 -6.88
CA PHE A 616 -17.43 14.50 -6.64
C PHE A 616 -16.97 13.04 -6.79
N GLY A 617 -17.88 12.12 -7.11
CA GLY A 617 -17.58 10.70 -7.21
C GLY A 617 -17.21 10.04 -5.87
N LYS A 618 -17.42 10.73 -4.75
CA LYS A 618 -17.29 10.20 -3.38
C LYS A 618 -18.14 11.00 -2.41
N PRO A 619 -18.64 10.40 -1.31
CA PRO A 619 -19.22 11.17 -0.22
C PRO A 619 -18.15 12.10 0.36
N LEU A 620 -18.54 13.35 0.69
CA LEU A 620 -17.66 14.32 1.33
C LEU A 620 -18.13 14.58 2.76
N SER A 621 -17.18 14.77 3.67
CA SER A 621 -17.48 15.25 5.01
C SER A 621 -17.67 16.77 5.01
N SER A 622 -18.69 17.25 5.75
CA SER A 622 -18.91 18.67 6.05
C SER A 622 -18.38 19.07 7.43
N ASP A 623 -17.83 18.14 8.20
CA ASP A 623 -17.32 18.41 9.54
C ASP A 623 -16.06 19.25 9.46
N GLN A 624 -16.16 20.50 9.91
CA GLN A 624 -15.01 21.39 9.94
C GLN A 624 -14.06 20.92 11.05
N THR A 625 -12.97 20.26 10.66
CA THR A 625 -11.84 19.99 11.55
C THR A 625 -11.21 21.33 11.92
N THR A 626 -11.42 21.76 13.17
CA THR A 626 -10.80 22.99 13.65
C THR A 626 -9.36 22.70 14.07
N TRP A 627 -8.40 23.40 13.46
CA TRP A 627 -6.97 23.31 13.80
C TRP A 627 -6.68 23.60 15.30
N ALA A 628 -7.63 24.22 16.01
CA ALA A 628 -7.59 24.47 17.45
C ALA A 628 -7.44 23.19 18.30
N ASN A 629 -7.77 22.01 17.76
CA ASN A 629 -7.58 20.74 18.46
C ASN A 629 -6.13 20.20 18.40
N HIS A 630 -5.22 20.85 17.64
CA HIS A 630 -3.81 20.50 17.56
C HIS A 630 -2.96 21.38 18.48
N ALA A 631 -3.22 21.31 19.79
CA ALA A 631 -2.52 22.08 20.84
C ALA A 631 -1.03 21.68 21.05
N SER A 632 -0.40 21.00 20.10
CA SER A 632 0.95 20.45 20.20
C SER A 632 1.84 20.73 18.99
N LEU A 633 1.39 21.54 18.03
CA LEU A 633 2.22 21.87 16.87
C LEU A 633 3.33 22.87 17.24
N PRO A 634 4.56 22.64 16.78
CA PRO A 634 5.68 23.55 17.03
C PRO A 634 5.42 24.94 16.43
N ALA A 635 6.12 25.96 16.94
CA ALA A 635 6.04 27.31 16.41
C ALA A 635 6.45 27.33 14.92
N LEU A 636 5.69 28.06 14.11
CA LEU A 636 5.98 28.20 12.68
C LEU A 636 7.36 28.82 12.47
N GLN A 637 8.17 28.19 11.64
CA GLN A 637 9.52 28.59 11.30
C GLN A 637 9.71 28.54 9.78
N PRO A 638 10.54 29.41 9.18
CA PRO A 638 10.76 29.39 7.74
C PRO A 638 11.32 28.04 7.26
N GLY A 639 10.73 27.47 6.22
CA GLY A 639 11.24 26.27 5.56
C GLY A 639 12.46 26.58 4.69
N ALA A 640 13.57 25.86 4.90
CA ALA A 640 14.81 26.03 4.13
C ALA A 640 14.86 25.15 2.85
N GLY A 641 13.84 24.32 2.63
CA GLY A 641 13.77 23.35 1.53
C GLY A 641 12.33 22.88 1.30
N PRO A 642 12.12 21.90 0.39
CA PRO A 642 10.81 21.35 0.11
C PRO A 642 10.13 20.81 1.37
N VAL A 643 8.83 21.05 1.52
CA VAL A 643 8.04 20.60 2.68
C VAL A 643 7.05 19.53 2.26
N MET A 644 6.81 18.53 3.12
CA MET A 644 5.66 17.64 2.96
C MET A 644 4.41 18.41 3.39
N PRO A 645 3.48 18.73 2.48
CA PRO A 645 2.43 19.68 2.78
C PRO A 645 1.36 19.03 3.68
N VAL A 646 1.19 19.56 4.89
CA VAL A 646 0.13 19.10 5.81
C VAL A 646 -0.81 20.23 6.25
N ARG A 647 -0.41 21.50 6.07
CA ARG A 647 -1.23 22.66 6.40
C ARG A 647 -1.10 23.76 5.36
N LEU A 648 -2.23 24.34 4.97
CA LEU A 648 -2.34 25.48 4.07
C LEU A 648 -2.89 26.70 4.83
N ARG A 649 -2.21 27.84 4.73
CA ARG A 649 -2.73 29.12 5.21
C ARG A 649 -2.74 30.18 4.11
N ILE A 650 -3.87 30.85 3.97
CA ILE A 650 -4.06 31.97 3.04
C ILE A 650 -4.68 33.13 3.82
N PRO A 651 -3.87 33.98 4.47
CA PRO A 651 -4.39 35.03 5.34
C PRO A 651 -5.35 36.00 4.65
N ALA A 652 -5.12 36.30 3.37
CA ALA A 652 -5.99 37.18 2.57
C ALA A 652 -7.43 36.63 2.44
N LEU A 653 -7.61 35.32 2.57
CA LEU A 653 -8.92 34.64 2.51
C LEU A 653 -9.39 34.11 3.88
N GLY A 654 -8.55 34.21 4.92
CA GLY A 654 -8.83 33.57 6.22
C GLY A 654 -8.80 32.04 6.18
N VAL A 655 -8.14 31.44 5.18
CA VAL A 655 -7.99 29.98 5.08
C VAL A 655 -6.87 29.52 6.00
N ASP A 656 -7.15 28.49 6.80
CA ASP A 656 -6.21 27.78 7.65
C ASP A 656 -6.71 26.33 7.78
N THR A 657 -6.10 25.41 7.05
CA THR A 657 -6.65 24.06 6.88
C THR A 657 -5.58 22.99 6.70
N GLU A 658 -5.99 21.74 6.83
CA GLU A 658 -5.22 20.55 6.52
C GLU A 658 -5.04 20.34 5.01
N ILE A 659 -3.95 19.65 4.64
CA ILE A 659 -3.68 19.21 3.29
C ILE A 659 -3.67 17.66 3.26
N GLU A 660 -4.52 17.09 2.42
CA GLU A 660 -4.61 15.65 2.15
C GLU A 660 -3.79 15.24 0.92
N GLY A 661 -3.05 14.14 0.96
CA GLY A 661 -2.41 13.60 -0.24
C GLY A 661 -3.43 12.90 -1.13
N VAL A 662 -3.49 13.25 -2.42
CA VAL A 662 -4.43 12.67 -3.40
C VAL A 662 -3.71 12.26 -4.68
N GLY A 663 -4.21 11.21 -5.33
CA GLY A 663 -3.72 10.75 -6.63
C GLY A 663 -4.58 11.24 -7.79
N LEU A 664 -4.57 10.48 -8.89
CA LEU A 664 -5.47 10.68 -10.02
C LEU A 664 -6.67 9.72 -9.92
N ARG A 665 -7.84 10.22 -10.31
CA ARG A 665 -9.08 9.46 -10.47
C ARG A 665 -9.62 9.71 -11.88
N ASN A 666 -9.72 8.66 -12.69
CA ASN A 666 -10.13 8.76 -14.10
C ASN A 666 -9.29 9.78 -14.90
N GLY A 667 -7.98 9.86 -14.63
CA GLY A 667 -7.06 10.79 -15.28
C GLY A 667 -7.17 12.26 -14.83
N ALA A 668 -8.08 12.59 -13.89
CA ALA A 668 -8.19 13.90 -13.27
C ALA A 668 -7.60 13.88 -11.85
N MET A 669 -7.07 15.01 -11.38
CA MET A 669 -6.67 15.16 -9.97
C MET A 669 -7.87 14.93 -9.06
N ASP A 670 -7.75 13.98 -8.13
CA ASP A 670 -8.78 13.72 -7.11
C ASP A 670 -8.86 14.91 -6.14
N VAL A 671 -9.97 15.02 -5.41
CA VAL A 671 -10.32 16.16 -4.55
C VAL A 671 -10.17 15.78 -3.07
N PRO A 672 -10.12 16.69 -2.10
CA PRO A 672 -10.06 16.30 -0.68
C PRO A 672 -11.36 15.61 -0.24
N SER A 673 -11.26 14.72 0.75
CA SER A 673 -12.38 13.98 1.34
C SER A 673 -13.28 14.83 2.25
N ASN A 674 -12.77 16.00 2.68
CA ASN A 674 -13.50 17.00 3.45
C ASN A 674 -13.63 18.32 2.66
N ILE A 675 -14.81 18.94 2.67
CA ILE A 675 -15.07 20.22 1.97
C ILE A 675 -14.27 21.40 2.56
N TRP A 676 -13.75 21.23 3.79
CA TRP A 676 -12.94 22.23 4.48
C TRP A 676 -11.43 22.03 4.33
N ASN A 677 -10.99 20.92 3.75
CA ASN A 677 -9.58 20.59 3.56
C ASN A 677 -9.09 20.97 2.16
N ALA A 678 -7.79 21.18 2.05
CA ALA A 678 -7.09 21.20 0.76
C ALA A 678 -6.49 19.82 0.48
N SER A 679 -6.07 19.59 -0.76
CA SER A 679 -5.43 18.35 -1.20
C SER A 679 -4.20 18.65 -2.04
N TRP A 680 -3.18 17.79 -1.98
CA TRP A 680 -1.96 17.85 -2.76
C TRP A 680 -1.86 16.67 -3.70
N LEU A 681 -1.61 16.94 -4.99
CA LEU A 681 -1.38 15.88 -5.97
C LEU A 681 -0.05 15.20 -5.68
N ASN A 682 -0.09 13.97 -5.18
CA ASN A 682 1.09 13.24 -4.72
C ASN A 682 2.09 12.87 -5.83
N THR A 683 1.66 12.95 -7.09
CA THR A 683 2.53 12.82 -8.28
C THR A 683 3.12 14.16 -8.74
N SER A 684 2.72 15.29 -8.14
CA SER A 684 3.36 16.59 -8.38
C SER A 684 4.58 16.78 -7.47
N PRO A 685 5.54 17.64 -7.84
CA PRO A 685 6.63 18.03 -6.94
C PRO A 685 6.12 18.52 -5.57
N ARG A 686 6.92 18.33 -4.51
CA ARG A 686 6.55 18.87 -3.20
C ARG A 686 6.66 20.40 -3.25
N PRO A 687 5.84 21.14 -2.49
CA PRO A 687 6.02 22.58 -2.35
C PRO A 687 7.47 22.89 -1.92
N GLY A 688 8.20 23.62 -2.77
CA GLY A 688 9.61 23.97 -2.58
C GLY A 688 10.61 23.14 -3.41
N ASP A 689 10.18 22.04 -4.04
CA ASP A 689 10.91 21.40 -5.13
C ASP A 689 10.79 22.23 -6.43
N VAL A 690 11.72 22.00 -7.37
CA VAL A 690 11.63 22.59 -8.71
C VAL A 690 10.48 21.93 -9.46
N GLY A 691 9.56 22.74 -10.00
CA GLY A 691 8.37 22.28 -10.71
C GLY A 691 7.08 22.87 -10.17
N ASN A 692 5.96 22.39 -10.73
CA ASN A 692 4.62 22.81 -10.35
C ASN A 692 4.05 21.89 -9.25
N ALA A 693 4.20 22.26 -7.98
CA ALA A 693 3.42 21.64 -6.92
C ALA A 693 1.94 22.04 -7.09
N VAL A 694 1.00 21.10 -6.95
CA VAL A 694 -0.42 21.39 -7.19
C VAL A 694 -1.27 21.08 -5.97
N LEU A 695 -2.01 22.08 -5.49
CA LEU A 695 -3.03 21.94 -4.45
C LEU A 695 -4.43 22.16 -5.02
N ALA A 696 -5.40 21.33 -4.63
CA ALA A 696 -6.80 21.50 -4.98
C ALA A 696 -7.69 21.59 -3.75
N GLY A 697 -8.83 22.28 -3.87
CA GLY A 697 -9.83 22.36 -2.82
C GLY A 697 -11.19 22.71 -3.40
N HIS A 698 -12.23 22.46 -2.62
CA HIS A 698 -13.62 22.61 -3.06
C HIS A 698 -14.07 24.08 -3.10
N LYS A 699 -14.79 24.49 -4.16
CA LYS A 699 -15.45 25.81 -4.22
C LYS A 699 -16.71 25.84 -3.35
N ASN A 700 -17.50 24.78 -3.40
CA ASN A 700 -18.73 24.57 -2.63
C ASN A 700 -19.07 23.06 -2.62
N SER A 701 -20.15 22.72 -1.93
CA SER A 701 -20.76 21.40 -1.84
C SER A 701 -22.29 21.54 -1.85
N VAL A 702 -23.00 20.41 -1.76
CA VAL A 702 -24.47 20.41 -1.54
C VAL A 702 -24.84 21.02 -0.19
N HIS A 703 -23.88 21.10 0.72
CA HIS A 703 -24.01 21.69 2.06
C HIS A 703 -23.66 23.19 2.10
N GLY A 704 -23.26 23.80 0.98
CA GLY A 704 -22.95 25.23 0.87
C GLY A 704 -21.49 25.53 0.52
N SER A 705 -21.00 26.71 0.91
CA SER A 705 -19.63 27.16 0.63
C SER A 705 -18.57 26.20 1.17
N ALA A 706 -17.43 26.11 0.49
CA ALA A 706 -16.29 25.26 0.88
C ALA A 706 -14.97 26.06 0.94
N ILE A 707 -13.85 25.40 1.26
CA ILE A 707 -12.59 26.06 1.63
C ILE A 707 -12.03 27.02 0.57
N PHE A 708 -12.23 26.74 -0.71
CA PHE A 708 -11.73 27.54 -1.84
C PHE A 708 -12.85 28.34 -2.54
N MET A 709 -13.98 28.59 -1.87
CA MET A 709 -15.07 29.40 -2.44
C MET A 709 -14.57 30.77 -2.93
N GLU A 710 -13.69 31.40 -2.16
CA GLU A 710 -13.20 32.76 -2.42
C GLU A 710 -11.81 32.80 -3.04
N LEU A 711 -11.32 31.68 -3.58
CA LEU A 711 -9.96 31.57 -4.11
C LEU A 711 -9.63 32.65 -5.16
N GLY A 712 -10.63 33.08 -5.93
CA GLY A 712 -10.49 34.13 -6.95
C GLY A 712 -10.42 35.57 -6.45
N LYS A 713 -10.49 35.80 -5.13
CA LYS A 713 -10.26 37.12 -4.55
C LYS A 713 -8.78 37.44 -4.33
N LEU A 714 -7.90 36.44 -4.47
CA LEU A 714 -6.45 36.63 -4.36
C LEU A 714 -5.94 37.56 -5.45
N GLN A 715 -4.93 38.36 -5.10
CA GLN A 715 -4.27 39.32 -5.97
C GLN A 715 -2.76 39.04 -6.04
N PRO A 716 -2.08 39.42 -7.13
CA PRO A 716 -0.62 39.37 -7.18
C PRO A 716 0.00 40.09 -5.98
N GLY A 717 0.91 39.42 -5.27
CA GLY A 717 1.53 39.88 -4.03
C GLY A 717 0.96 39.22 -2.76
N ASP A 718 -0.24 38.63 -2.82
CA ASP A 718 -0.81 37.89 -1.69
C ASP A 718 0.07 36.69 -1.32
N LYS A 719 0.11 36.40 -0.02
CA LYS A 719 0.97 35.36 0.54
C LYS A 719 0.18 34.09 0.83
N ILE A 720 0.71 32.97 0.37
CA ILE A 720 0.23 31.62 0.64
C ILE A 720 1.32 30.91 1.43
N TYR A 721 0.95 30.27 2.52
CA TYR A 721 1.87 29.56 3.38
C TYR A 721 1.52 28.07 3.36
N VAL A 722 2.53 27.23 3.13
CA VAL A 722 2.39 25.78 3.22
C VAL A 722 3.38 25.28 4.24
N SER A 723 2.90 24.54 5.24
CA SER A 723 3.75 23.97 6.28
C SER A 723 3.66 22.45 6.37
N ASP A 724 4.75 21.86 6.86
CA ASP A 724 4.80 20.46 7.26
C ASP A 724 4.39 20.24 8.72
N MET A 725 4.37 18.97 9.13
CA MET A 725 3.97 18.57 10.49
C MET A 725 4.96 19.05 11.58
N TYR A 726 6.11 19.59 11.20
CA TYR A 726 7.16 20.11 12.08
C TYR A 726 7.19 21.64 12.14
N GLY A 727 6.22 22.31 11.51
CA GLY A 727 6.06 23.76 11.51
C GLY A 727 6.98 24.50 10.55
N TYR A 728 7.72 23.80 9.67
CA TYR A 728 8.47 24.46 8.60
C TYR A 728 7.51 24.97 7.55
N GLU A 729 7.46 26.29 7.39
CA GLU A 729 6.49 26.99 6.56
C GLU A 729 7.21 27.64 5.37
N LEU A 730 6.78 27.30 4.16
CA LEU A 730 7.20 27.97 2.94
C LEU A 730 6.21 29.07 2.59
N THR A 731 6.73 30.26 2.33
CA THR A 731 5.95 31.37 1.79
C THR A 731 6.01 31.36 0.27
N PHE A 732 4.84 31.29 -0.35
CA PHE A 732 4.62 31.50 -1.76
C PHE A 732 3.95 32.86 -2.00
N GLU A 733 4.34 33.53 -3.06
CA GLU A 733 3.72 34.79 -3.49
C GLU A 733 2.91 34.56 -4.76
N VAL A 734 1.64 34.96 -4.71
CA VAL A 734 0.75 34.96 -5.88
C VAL A 734 1.31 35.92 -6.91
N PHE A 735 1.45 35.47 -8.16
CA PHE A 735 1.85 36.36 -9.26
C PHE A 735 0.80 36.41 -10.37
N ASP A 736 -0.13 35.45 -10.44
CA ASP A 736 -1.21 35.42 -11.43
C ASP A 736 -2.42 34.65 -10.88
N VAL A 737 -3.63 35.11 -11.20
CA VAL A 737 -4.90 34.44 -10.87
C VAL A 737 -5.76 34.47 -12.12
N GLN A 738 -6.11 33.30 -12.63
CA GLN A 738 -6.83 33.16 -13.89
C GLN A 738 -8.00 32.18 -13.76
N SER A 739 -9.11 32.52 -14.42
CA SER A 739 -10.27 31.64 -14.56
C SER A 739 -10.38 31.22 -16.02
N TYR A 740 -10.23 29.93 -16.28
CA TYR A 740 -10.29 29.32 -17.61
C TYR A 740 -11.62 28.61 -17.80
N LEU A 741 -12.13 28.53 -19.03
CA LEU A 741 -13.15 27.51 -19.34
C LEU A 741 -12.55 26.13 -19.07
N LEU A 742 -13.35 25.19 -18.56
CA LEU A 742 -12.86 23.88 -18.10
C LEU A 742 -12.01 23.17 -19.17
N GLN A 743 -12.45 23.21 -20.43
CA GLN A 743 -11.75 22.62 -21.58
C GLN A 743 -10.51 23.38 -22.07
N ASP A 744 -10.38 24.66 -21.71
CA ASP A 744 -9.31 25.56 -22.17
C ASP A 744 -8.24 25.78 -21.09
N ALA A 745 -8.37 25.11 -19.95
CA ALA A 745 -7.40 25.19 -18.85
C ALA A 745 -6.02 24.69 -19.35
N PRO A 746 -4.95 25.48 -19.21
CA PRO A 746 -3.65 25.13 -19.78
C PRO A 746 -2.96 24.05 -18.92
N LEU A 747 -3.31 22.78 -19.14
CA LEU A 747 -2.85 21.66 -18.32
C LEU A 747 -1.32 21.58 -18.22
N GLY A 748 -0.58 21.87 -19.30
CA GLY A 748 0.88 21.92 -19.26
C GLY A 748 1.46 23.03 -18.36
N ARG A 749 0.76 24.16 -18.23
CA ARG A 749 1.16 25.24 -17.30
C ARG A 749 0.78 24.92 -15.85
N ILE A 750 -0.30 24.16 -15.65
CA ILE A 750 -0.84 23.84 -14.32
C ILE A 750 -0.10 22.63 -13.71
N PHE A 751 0.08 21.57 -14.49
CA PHE A 751 0.59 20.26 -14.06
C PHE A 751 1.90 19.84 -14.73
N GLY A 752 2.30 20.51 -15.81
CA GLY A 752 3.53 20.17 -16.54
C GLY A 752 4.80 20.60 -15.80
N PRO A 753 5.98 20.28 -16.34
CA PRO A 753 7.26 20.64 -15.74
C PRO A 753 7.45 22.16 -15.71
N SER A 754 8.15 22.64 -14.68
CA SER A 754 8.57 24.04 -14.53
C SER A 754 9.99 24.07 -13.99
N SER A 755 10.81 25.00 -14.45
CA SER A 755 12.15 25.25 -13.90
C SER A 755 12.10 26.10 -12.62
N GLU A 756 10.92 26.63 -12.28
CA GLU A 756 10.68 27.46 -11.10
C GLU A 756 10.05 26.62 -9.97
N LYS A 757 10.23 27.07 -8.72
CA LYS A 757 9.59 26.45 -7.55
C LYS A 757 8.19 27.03 -7.38
N GLN A 758 7.22 26.42 -8.04
CA GLN A 758 5.86 26.94 -8.12
C GLN A 758 4.89 26.12 -7.29
N LEU A 759 3.84 26.81 -6.82
CA LEU A 759 2.70 26.19 -6.18
C LEU A 759 1.42 26.72 -6.85
N ASN A 760 0.68 25.82 -7.49
CA ASN A 760 -0.55 26.14 -8.20
C ASN A 760 -1.74 25.69 -7.34
N LEU A 761 -2.62 26.62 -6.96
CA LEU A 761 -3.87 26.27 -6.29
C LEU A 761 -4.98 26.24 -7.33
N ILE A 762 -5.77 25.15 -7.35
CA ILE A 762 -6.86 24.95 -8.29
C ILE A 762 -8.19 24.74 -7.58
N SER A 763 -9.25 25.34 -8.13
CA SER A 763 -10.63 25.10 -7.68
C SER A 763 -11.60 25.23 -8.85
N CYS A 764 -12.81 24.72 -8.67
CA CYS A 764 -13.92 24.94 -9.60
C CYS A 764 -14.29 26.43 -9.65
N ASP A 765 -14.79 26.93 -10.78
CA ASP A 765 -15.27 28.31 -10.92
C ASP A 765 -16.41 28.45 -11.95
N GLY A 766 -17.06 29.62 -12.02
CA GLY A 766 -18.18 29.84 -12.93
C GLY A 766 -19.47 29.13 -12.47
N ASN A 767 -20.28 28.71 -13.44
CA ASN A 767 -21.59 28.10 -13.24
C ASN A 767 -21.49 26.58 -13.19
N PHE A 768 -22.23 25.96 -12.27
CA PHE A 768 -22.40 24.52 -12.25
C PHE A 768 -23.26 24.07 -13.44
N ILE A 769 -22.74 23.13 -14.23
CA ILE A 769 -23.43 22.46 -15.33
C ILE A 769 -23.94 21.12 -14.79
N ARG A 770 -25.24 21.05 -14.53
CA ARG A 770 -25.86 19.88 -13.88
C ARG A 770 -25.73 18.61 -14.71
N GLU A 771 -25.81 18.72 -16.03
CA GLU A 771 -25.72 17.60 -16.96
C GLU A 771 -24.31 16.99 -17.05
N GLN A 772 -23.29 17.75 -16.63
CA GLN A 772 -21.89 17.33 -16.64
C GLN A 772 -21.33 17.15 -15.23
N LEU A 773 -22.16 17.37 -14.19
CA LEU A 773 -21.80 17.31 -12.78
C LEU A 773 -20.50 18.08 -12.46
N THR A 774 -20.28 19.21 -13.13
CA THR A 774 -19.04 19.98 -13.02
C THR A 774 -19.28 21.47 -13.21
N TYR A 775 -18.24 22.25 -12.96
CA TYR A 775 -18.23 23.69 -13.19
C TYR A 775 -17.67 24.02 -14.56
N ASN A 776 -18.30 24.98 -15.25
CA ASN A 776 -17.88 25.35 -16.60
C ASN A 776 -16.53 26.09 -16.66
N LYS A 777 -15.97 26.48 -15.50
CA LYS A 777 -14.65 27.09 -15.40
C LYS A 777 -13.80 26.45 -14.31
N ARG A 778 -12.49 26.64 -14.44
CA ARG A 778 -11.47 26.30 -13.44
C ARG A 778 -10.73 27.58 -13.08
N ILE A 779 -10.66 27.88 -11.79
CA ILE A 779 -9.77 28.93 -11.31
C ILE A 779 -8.43 28.34 -10.91
N VAL A 780 -7.36 29.02 -11.29
CA VAL A 780 -5.98 28.67 -10.98
C VAL A 780 -5.26 29.90 -10.43
N VAL A 781 -4.66 29.74 -9.27
CA VAL A 781 -3.76 30.72 -8.64
C VAL A 781 -2.35 30.21 -8.84
N TYR A 782 -1.55 30.97 -9.57
CA TYR A 782 -0.15 30.66 -9.79
C TYR A 782 0.70 31.44 -8.79
N THR A 783 1.55 30.70 -8.09
CA THR A 783 2.48 31.27 -7.12
C THR A 783 3.90 30.82 -7.38
N ARG A 784 4.85 31.57 -6.83
CA ARG A 784 6.26 31.22 -6.83
C ARG A 784 6.80 31.30 -5.42
N LEU A 785 7.76 30.45 -5.09
CA LEU A 785 8.42 30.50 -3.80
C LEU A 785 9.05 31.88 -3.58
N SER A 786 8.73 32.52 -2.46
CA SER A 786 9.26 33.84 -2.10
C SER A 786 10.77 33.75 -1.83
N THR A 787 11.56 34.65 -2.41
CA THR A 787 13.02 34.70 -2.22
C THR A 787 13.44 35.27 -0.86
N ASN A 788 12.47 35.67 -0.02
CA ASN A 788 12.67 36.28 1.29
C ASN A 788 12.22 35.37 2.45
N ASN A 789 12.37 34.05 2.31
CA ASN A 789 12.16 33.11 3.44
C ASN A 789 13.37 33.09 4.38
#